data_AF-A0A6A5ZH05-F1
#
_entry.id   AF-A0A6A5ZH05-F1
#
_cell.length_a   1.000
_cell.length_b   1.000
_cell.length_c   1.000
_cell.angle_alpha   90.00
_cell.angle_beta   90.00
_cell.angle_gamma   90.00
#
_symmetry.space_group_name_H-M   'P 1'
#
loop_
_entity.id
_entity.type
_entity.pdbx_description
1 polymer ?
#
loop_
_entity_poly.entity_id
_entity_poly.type
_entity_poly.pdbx_seq_one_letter_code
_entity_poly.pdbx_strand_id
1 'polypeptide(L)'
;MLATRFLWVHRSGKNNEDSTIEYSVDPNASRFDIFSKDRSWVRMFSPKRDRGQWVPTLSGIIKAGDEGIYSSALINGMHGQPGEVFLDALYDAFAQELKSRPVAERSSYPPVVSRFLSTSRQRVRRSQTVRTSRDSRPSFSSRPQRSSIDVAEKGLLRSRSLRTTPALISAFTVLPSSEKPRANAPTHLLWSHDLQHAQHFEGRISISVSATELASLVVMLGSPVDIRHANGAQEKDSIKPIAGSTAYGLSIYGSSMEDGTFRVTLYQQKRSVSQLPSRGSGYSTLFAKHLASGSIPFSQDDHTVSSLQITQETFDAIRAGKSLHVQSSAVRNHSSRFLASLPASRQVHFHSLTESAASTSTPLLLHSIAALPYIGGLVPLVAKPVIDTVQFVVSGGLPAARLLQRLEALVDKVHRHSPGLQIFGPLFEPNNAGRLFRERERLGKLATGKIISEALADKTARMHRYITLLERLMALVPGRRPNDVLAAIREATKKELERSYEDAIAATRVFNRDSGIDFQLPTFPVAVVNRLVSGRSTRRQSKRSSSASSPTPGTPPNDEQVTSLPSRRSSAMFPPQNLGTQAETLLKAELPFDVPTIATVARLILVAWTLSVQTVAWEDGEEGIRLDGLESLPTKMIMY
;
A
#
# COMPACT_ATOMS: atom_id res chain seq x y z
N MET A 1 -3.64 -29.41 -51.00
CA MET A 1 -4.49 -28.20 -51.04
C MET A 1 -4.03 -27.24 -49.96
N LEU A 2 -3.26 -26.23 -50.36
CA LEU A 2 -2.69 -25.17 -49.52
C LEU A 2 -3.44 -23.89 -49.88
N ALA A 3 -4.10 -23.27 -48.91
CA ALA A 3 -4.74 -21.96 -49.06
C ALA A 3 -4.10 -20.97 -48.09
N THR A 4 -3.06 -20.29 -48.56
CA THR A 4 -2.44 -19.12 -47.94
C THR A 4 -3.31 -17.89 -48.17
N ARG A 5 -3.77 -17.22 -47.11
CA ARG A 5 -4.36 -15.88 -47.20
C ARG A 5 -3.35 -14.84 -46.73
N PHE A 6 -2.76 -14.14 -47.69
CA PHE A 6 -2.13 -12.84 -47.50
C PHE A 6 -3.23 -11.78 -47.44
N LEU A 7 -3.23 -10.94 -46.41
CA LEU A 7 -3.97 -9.67 -46.41
C LEU A 7 -2.95 -8.54 -46.32
N TRP A 8 -2.69 -7.95 -47.50
CA TRP A 8 -2.10 -6.63 -47.66
C TRP A 8 -3.17 -5.58 -47.32
N VAL A 9 -2.86 -4.67 -46.40
CA VAL A 9 -3.67 -3.47 -46.13
C VAL A 9 -3.02 -2.30 -46.87
N HIS A 10 -3.74 -1.77 -47.85
CA HIS A 10 -3.40 -0.55 -48.56
C HIS A 10 -3.42 0.66 -47.62
N ARG A 11 -2.30 1.39 -47.53
CA ARG A 11 -2.24 2.78 -47.05
C ARG A 11 -2.77 3.69 -48.15
N SER A 12 -3.89 4.36 -47.91
CA SER A 12 -4.32 5.52 -48.68
C SER A 12 -3.98 6.77 -47.88
N GLY A 13 -3.04 7.57 -48.41
CA GLY A 13 -2.75 8.91 -47.92
C GLY A 13 -3.77 9.88 -48.49
N LYS A 14 -4.34 10.73 -47.64
CA LYS A 14 -5.09 11.90 -48.09
C LYS A 14 -4.59 13.11 -47.33
N ASN A 15 -3.99 14.01 -48.11
CA ASN A 15 -3.60 15.37 -47.73
C ASN A 15 -4.82 16.12 -47.19
N ASN A 16 -4.62 16.93 -46.15
CA ASN A 16 -5.45 18.10 -45.93
C ASN A 16 -4.55 19.23 -45.45
N GLU A 17 -4.46 20.26 -46.28
CA GLU A 17 -3.88 21.56 -45.99
C GLU A 17 -4.88 22.41 -45.18
N ASP A 18 -4.33 23.48 -44.60
CA ASP A 18 -4.99 24.67 -44.04
C ASP A 18 -5.68 24.58 -42.67
N SER A 19 -4.93 25.00 -41.64
CA SER A 19 -5.43 26.03 -40.72
C SER A 19 -4.28 26.71 -39.96
N THR A 20 -3.96 27.93 -40.40
CA THR A 20 -3.72 29.15 -39.61
C THR A 20 -2.90 29.08 -38.32
N ILE A 21 -1.77 29.78 -38.41
CA ILE A 21 -0.80 30.17 -37.39
C ILE A 21 -1.38 31.31 -36.52
N GLU A 22 -1.30 31.20 -35.20
CA GLU A 22 -1.31 32.36 -34.30
C GLU A 22 -0.19 32.23 -33.24
N TYR A 23 0.76 33.16 -33.37
CA TYR A 23 1.75 33.74 -32.46
C TYR A 23 2.13 33.02 -31.14
N SER A 24 3.41 32.64 -31.07
CA SER A 24 4.18 32.60 -29.81
C SER A 24 5.43 33.48 -29.98
N VAL A 25 5.52 34.52 -29.16
CA VAL A 25 6.65 35.44 -29.06
C VAL A 25 7.58 34.91 -27.98
N ASP A 26 8.80 34.51 -28.34
CA ASP A 26 9.93 34.57 -27.41
C ASP A 26 11.22 34.91 -28.18
N PRO A 27 11.95 35.98 -27.82
CA PRO A 27 13.10 36.46 -28.55
C PRO A 27 14.40 35.95 -27.90
N ASN A 28 15.12 35.04 -28.57
CA ASN A 28 16.59 34.99 -28.61
C ASN A 28 17.07 33.68 -29.25
N ALA A 29 17.18 33.68 -30.59
CA ALA A 29 18.10 32.81 -31.28
C ALA A 29 18.63 33.55 -32.51
N SER A 30 19.87 34.00 -32.41
CA SER A 30 20.62 34.66 -33.46
C SER A 30 20.75 33.75 -34.69
N ARG A 31 20.37 34.32 -35.83
CA ARG A 31 20.50 33.76 -37.17
C ARG A 31 21.97 33.64 -37.56
N PHE A 32 22.41 32.42 -37.85
CA PHE A 32 23.42 32.14 -38.88
C PHE A 32 23.06 30.81 -39.54
N ASP A 33 22.39 30.88 -40.68
CA ASP A 33 22.09 29.71 -41.51
C ASP A 33 22.18 30.10 -42.99
N ILE A 34 23.41 30.10 -43.51
CA ILE A 34 23.68 30.01 -44.94
C ILE A 34 24.90 29.08 -45.08
N PHE A 35 24.73 28.03 -45.89
CA PHE A 35 25.66 26.91 -46.20
C PHE A 35 25.60 25.67 -45.29
N SER A 36 24.74 24.69 -45.64
CA SER A 36 25.05 23.26 -45.44
C SER A 36 24.17 22.34 -46.31
N LYS A 37 24.35 22.38 -47.63
CA LYS A 37 23.97 21.26 -48.51
C LYS A 37 25.18 20.33 -48.61
N ASP A 38 25.35 19.44 -47.63
CA ASP A 38 26.06 18.13 -47.72
C ASP A 38 26.31 17.53 -46.33
N ARG A 39 25.24 17.04 -45.67
CA ARG A 39 25.33 16.32 -44.38
C ARG A 39 24.99 14.82 -44.46
N SER A 40 24.88 14.26 -45.66
CA SER A 40 24.51 12.84 -45.84
C SER A 40 25.65 11.87 -45.46
N TRP A 41 26.92 12.25 -45.62
CA TRP A 41 28.06 11.38 -45.33
C TRP A 41 28.53 11.43 -43.86
N VAL A 42 28.30 12.54 -43.15
CA VAL A 42 28.68 12.67 -41.72
C VAL A 42 27.85 11.73 -40.82
N ARG A 43 26.69 11.25 -41.28
CA ARG A 43 25.91 10.21 -40.59
C ARG A 43 26.49 8.79 -40.70
N MET A 44 27.41 8.52 -41.64
CA MET A 44 28.03 7.19 -41.75
C MET A 44 29.23 7.00 -40.81
N PHE A 45 29.85 8.09 -40.33
CA PHE A 45 31.05 8.03 -39.48
C PHE A 45 30.83 8.55 -38.07
N SER A 46 29.61 8.96 -37.71
CA SER A 46 29.29 9.15 -36.30
C SER A 46 29.16 7.76 -35.68
N PRO A 47 30.02 7.36 -34.70
CA PRO A 47 29.84 6.11 -34.01
C PRO A 47 28.41 6.08 -33.49
N LYS A 48 27.66 5.01 -33.80
CA LYS A 48 26.33 4.80 -33.25
C LYS A 48 26.49 4.81 -31.73
N ARG A 49 26.33 5.99 -31.11
CA ARG A 49 26.21 6.12 -29.66
C ARG A 49 25.06 5.19 -29.33
N ASP A 50 25.39 4.09 -28.68
CA ASP A 50 24.44 3.09 -28.28
C ASP A 50 23.45 3.80 -27.36
N ARG A 51 22.31 4.21 -27.92
CA ARG A 51 21.32 4.99 -27.19
C ARG A 51 20.72 3.97 -26.23
N GLY A 52 21.13 4.06 -24.95
CA GLY A 52 20.80 3.10 -23.90
C GLY A 52 19.32 2.72 -23.87
N GLN A 53 19.01 1.60 -23.22
CA GLN A 53 17.65 1.07 -23.12
C GLN A 53 16.66 2.14 -22.63
N TRP A 54 15.48 2.21 -23.24
CA TRP A 54 14.41 3.08 -22.76
C TRP A 54 13.86 2.54 -21.44
N VAL A 55 13.86 3.38 -20.41
CA VAL A 55 13.35 3.07 -19.06
C VAL A 55 12.44 4.21 -18.58
N PRO A 56 11.43 3.93 -17.76
CA PRO A 56 10.60 4.98 -17.18
C PRO A 56 11.40 5.81 -16.18
N THR A 57 11.15 7.12 -16.14
CA THR A 57 11.68 7.98 -15.06
C THR A 57 11.00 7.62 -13.73
N LEU A 58 11.53 8.12 -12.61
CA LEU A 58 10.88 7.93 -11.31
C LEU A 58 9.50 8.61 -11.31
N SER A 59 9.37 9.81 -11.86
CA SER A 59 8.08 10.48 -12.12
C SER A 59 7.14 9.60 -12.95
N GLY A 60 7.61 8.97 -14.04
CA GLY A 60 6.80 8.04 -14.83
C GLY A 60 6.29 6.85 -14.02
N ILE A 61 7.12 6.26 -13.18
CA ILE A 61 6.68 5.20 -12.25
C ILE A 61 5.65 5.73 -11.24
N ILE A 62 5.86 6.93 -10.67
CA ILE A 62 4.92 7.52 -9.71
C ILE A 62 3.55 7.77 -10.38
N LYS A 63 3.54 8.40 -11.56
CA LYS A 63 2.31 8.70 -12.31
C LYS A 63 1.57 7.43 -12.73
N ALA A 64 2.29 6.37 -13.11
CA ALA A 64 1.67 5.07 -13.38
C ALA A 64 0.98 4.51 -12.14
N GLY A 65 1.57 4.70 -10.95
CA GLY A 65 0.94 4.35 -9.69
C GLY A 65 -0.32 5.18 -9.42
N ASP A 66 -0.31 6.48 -9.72
CA ASP A 66 -1.46 7.37 -9.53
C ASP A 66 -2.65 6.99 -10.42
N GLU A 67 -2.35 6.52 -11.64
CA GLU A 67 -3.32 5.98 -12.60
C GLU A 67 -3.82 4.58 -12.25
N GLY A 68 -3.30 3.97 -11.19
CA GLY A 68 -3.68 2.63 -10.77
C GLY A 68 -3.13 1.53 -11.69
N ILE A 69 -2.01 1.77 -12.37
CA ILE A 69 -1.28 0.75 -13.14
C ILE A 69 -0.61 -0.29 -12.22
N TYR A 70 -0.24 0.11 -11.02
CA TYR A 70 0.16 -0.81 -9.95
C TYR A 70 -0.30 -0.26 -8.59
N SER A 71 -0.26 -1.11 -7.58
CA SER A 71 -0.44 -0.73 -6.18
C SER A 71 0.87 -0.96 -5.42
N SER A 72 0.91 -0.57 -4.15
CA SER A 72 2.06 -0.84 -3.29
C SER A 72 2.44 -2.34 -3.16
N ALA A 73 1.59 -3.26 -3.65
CA ALA A 73 1.93 -4.66 -3.85
C ALA A 73 3.20 -4.88 -4.70
N LEU A 74 3.50 -3.99 -5.65
CA LEU A 74 4.74 -4.02 -6.44
C LEU A 74 5.97 -4.00 -5.51
N ILE A 75 5.98 -3.07 -4.54
CA ILE A 75 7.07 -2.89 -3.58
C ILE A 75 7.16 -4.08 -2.61
N ASN A 76 6.01 -4.66 -2.24
CA ASN A 76 5.96 -5.90 -1.47
C ASN A 76 6.58 -7.09 -2.24
N GLY A 77 6.40 -7.13 -3.56
CA GLY A 77 6.98 -8.15 -4.44
C GLY A 77 8.51 -8.12 -4.49
N MET A 78 9.12 -6.96 -4.26
CA MET A 78 10.58 -6.77 -4.24
C MET A 78 11.28 -7.33 -2.99
N HIS A 79 10.61 -8.17 -2.18
CA HIS A 79 11.26 -8.82 -1.04
C HIS A 79 12.34 -9.80 -1.50
N GLY A 80 13.57 -9.61 -1.01
CA GLY A 80 14.75 -10.36 -1.40
C GLY A 80 15.73 -10.54 -0.24
N GLN A 81 17.00 -10.76 -0.59
CA GLN A 81 18.06 -10.81 0.40
C GLN A 81 18.31 -9.40 0.97
N PRO A 82 18.57 -9.25 2.27
CA PRO A 82 18.97 -7.97 2.83
C PRO A 82 20.19 -7.42 2.10
N GLY A 83 20.19 -6.12 1.77
CA GLY A 83 21.25 -5.50 0.97
C GLY A 83 20.77 -4.35 0.09
N GLU A 84 21.66 -3.84 -0.76
CA GLU A 84 21.34 -2.81 -1.75
C GLU A 84 20.32 -3.34 -2.78
N VAL A 85 19.28 -2.56 -3.05
CA VAL A 85 18.25 -2.85 -4.05
C VAL A 85 18.50 -1.96 -5.24
N PHE A 86 18.93 -2.57 -6.34
CA PHE A 86 19.20 -1.87 -7.59
C PHE A 86 17.91 -1.49 -8.31
N LEU A 87 17.98 -0.40 -9.07
CA LEU A 87 16.88 0.09 -9.89
C LEU A 87 16.41 -0.94 -10.92
N ASP A 88 17.30 -1.83 -11.38
CA ASP A 88 16.95 -2.98 -12.23
C ASP A 88 15.83 -3.84 -11.61
N ALA A 89 15.87 -4.08 -10.29
CA ALA A 89 14.86 -4.88 -9.60
C ALA A 89 13.50 -4.16 -9.56
N LEU A 90 13.51 -2.83 -9.44
CA LEU A 90 12.30 -2.01 -9.50
C LEU A 90 11.70 -2.04 -10.91
N TYR A 91 12.54 -1.89 -11.95
CA TYR A 91 12.09 -1.96 -13.34
C TYR A 91 11.57 -3.34 -13.73
N ASP A 92 12.21 -4.41 -13.29
CA ASP A 92 11.74 -5.78 -13.52
C ASP A 92 10.37 -6.01 -12.85
N ALA A 93 10.19 -5.55 -11.61
CA ALA A 93 8.92 -5.63 -10.90
C ALA A 93 7.82 -4.80 -11.61
N PHE A 94 8.13 -3.58 -12.02
CA PHE A 94 7.20 -2.72 -12.76
C PHE A 94 6.84 -3.29 -14.13
N ALA A 95 7.80 -3.83 -14.86
CA ALA A 95 7.55 -4.50 -16.14
C ALA A 95 6.69 -5.75 -15.96
N GLN A 96 6.84 -6.48 -14.86
CA GLN A 96 6.00 -7.63 -14.54
C GLN A 96 4.55 -7.22 -14.29
N GLU A 97 4.31 -6.14 -13.54
CA GLU A 97 2.96 -5.58 -13.34
C GLU A 97 2.32 -5.22 -14.69
N LEU A 98 3.02 -4.49 -15.56
CA LEU A 98 2.55 -4.15 -16.90
C LEU A 98 2.28 -5.38 -17.77
N LYS A 99 3.13 -6.40 -17.69
CA LYS A 99 2.95 -7.67 -18.44
C LYS A 99 1.76 -8.49 -17.95
N SER A 100 1.40 -8.37 -16.68
CA SER A 100 0.27 -9.09 -16.08
C SER A 100 -1.10 -8.54 -16.51
N ARG A 101 -1.13 -7.33 -17.08
CA ARG A 101 -2.36 -6.67 -17.52
C ARG A 101 -3.04 -7.38 -18.70
N PRO A 102 -4.36 -7.23 -18.86
CA PRO A 102 -5.10 -7.80 -19.99
C PRO A 102 -4.48 -7.41 -21.33
N VAL A 103 -4.52 -8.32 -22.31
CA VAL A 103 -3.94 -8.10 -23.66
C VAL A 103 -4.49 -6.82 -24.31
N ALA A 104 -5.79 -6.53 -24.14
CA ALA A 104 -6.42 -5.33 -24.69
C ALA A 104 -5.81 -4.03 -24.14
N GLU A 105 -5.45 -3.99 -22.86
CA GLU A 105 -4.74 -2.85 -22.26
C GLU A 105 -3.31 -2.79 -22.77
N ARG A 106 -2.60 -3.92 -22.83
CA ARG A 106 -1.21 -3.95 -23.31
C ARG A 106 -1.06 -3.52 -24.77
N SER A 107 -2.08 -3.74 -25.60
CA SER A 107 -2.07 -3.29 -26.99
C SER A 107 -2.22 -1.78 -27.17
N SER A 108 -2.68 -1.04 -26.14
CA SER A 108 -2.74 0.42 -26.20
C SER A 108 -1.43 1.10 -25.79
N TYR A 109 -0.46 0.34 -25.27
CA TYR A 109 0.82 0.90 -24.84
C TYR A 109 1.62 1.48 -26.01
N PRO A 110 2.20 2.69 -25.87
CA PRO A 110 3.06 3.25 -26.89
C PRO A 110 4.22 2.32 -27.27
N PRO A 111 4.76 2.41 -28.50
CA PRO A 111 5.87 1.56 -28.95
C PRO A 111 7.10 1.61 -28.03
N VAL A 112 7.34 2.75 -27.37
CA VAL A 112 8.47 2.90 -26.43
C VAL A 112 8.28 2.06 -25.17
N VAL A 113 7.07 2.04 -24.60
CA VAL A 113 6.73 1.15 -23.48
C VAL A 113 6.82 -0.31 -23.91
N SER A 114 6.33 -0.65 -25.10
CA SER A 114 6.45 -2.01 -25.65
C SER A 114 7.92 -2.46 -25.78
N ARG A 115 8.83 -1.56 -26.17
CA ARG A 115 10.28 -1.84 -26.18
C ARG A 115 10.87 -2.01 -24.79
N PHE A 116 10.44 -1.22 -23.81
CA PHE A 116 10.81 -1.43 -22.40
C PHE A 116 10.36 -2.83 -21.90
N LEU A 117 9.14 -3.24 -22.26
CA LEU A 117 8.63 -4.57 -21.90
C LEU A 117 9.36 -5.70 -22.61
N SER A 118 9.81 -5.52 -23.85
CA SER A 118 10.58 -6.54 -24.56
C SER A 118 12.01 -6.66 -24.07
N THR A 119 12.59 -5.59 -23.54
CA THR A 119 13.97 -5.53 -23.04
C THR A 119 14.10 -5.94 -21.58
N SER A 120 13.08 -5.70 -20.75
CA SER A 120 12.99 -6.26 -19.41
C SER A 120 13.00 -7.78 -19.50
N ARG A 121 14.17 -8.37 -19.24
CA ARG A 121 14.37 -9.80 -19.32
C ARG A 121 13.42 -10.42 -18.32
N GLN A 122 12.49 -11.25 -18.79
CA GLN A 122 11.97 -12.28 -17.91
C GLN A 122 13.18 -13.14 -17.55
N ARG A 123 13.85 -12.84 -16.44
CA ARG A 123 14.49 -13.87 -15.65
C ARG A 123 13.34 -14.76 -15.24
N VAL A 124 12.92 -15.65 -16.15
CA VAL A 124 12.11 -16.79 -15.83
C VAL A 124 12.95 -17.46 -14.76
N ARG A 125 12.61 -17.19 -13.49
CA ARG A 125 12.91 -18.07 -12.39
C ARG A 125 12.20 -19.36 -12.80
N ARG A 126 12.83 -20.13 -13.69
CA ARG A 126 12.72 -21.58 -13.72
C ARG A 126 13.03 -21.88 -12.27
N SER A 127 11.96 -22.08 -11.51
CA SER A 127 12.03 -22.58 -10.17
C SER A 127 13.05 -23.69 -10.26
N GLN A 128 14.21 -23.46 -9.65
CA GLN A 128 15.00 -24.57 -9.20
C GLN A 128 14.01 -25.32 -8.33
N THR A 129 13.42 -26.36 -8.92
CA THR A 129 12.80 -27.43 -8.20
C THR A 129 13.96 -27.99 -7.42
N VAL A 130 14.21 -27.38 -6.26
CA VAL A 130 15.00 -27.95 -5.20
C VAL A 130 14.21 -29.19 -4.85
N ARG A 131 14.51 -30.28 -5.57
CA ARG A 131 14.31 -31.63 -5.04
C ARG A 131 15.01 -31.57 -3.71
N THR A 132 14.23 -31.47 -2.65
CA THR A 132 14.71 -31.68 -1.30
C THR A 132 15.35 -33.06 -1.33
N SER A 133 16.69 -33.10 -1.36
CA SER A 133 17.43 -34.34 -1.22
C SER A 133 17.00 -34.92 0.12
N ARG A 134 16.22 -35.99 0.04
CA ARG A 134 15.72 -36.72 1.19
C ARG A 134 16.79 -37.74 1.56
N ASP A 135 17.97 -37.25 1.94
CA ASP A 135 19.03 -38.08 2.48
C ASP A 135 18.79 -38.31 3.97
N SER A 136 18.15 -39.43 4.27
CA SER A 136 18.37 -40.31 5.46
C SER A 136 17.12 -41.14 5.76
N ARG A 137 16.88 -42.19 4.95
CA ARG A 137 16.18 -43.38 5.46
C ARG A 137 16.67 -44.64 4.75
N PRO A 138 16.86 -45.76 5.47
CA PRO A 138 17.51 -46.95 4.92
C PRO A 138 16.64 -47.63 3.87
N SER A 139 17.35 -48.18 2.89
CA SER A 139 16.91 -48.99 1.76
C SER A 139 15.82 -50.00 2.08
N PHE A 140 14.70 -49.91 1.35
CA PHE A 140 13.85 -51.05 1.05
C PHE A 140 13.73 -51.22 -0.47
N SER A 141 13.69 -52.49 -0.86
CA SER A 141 13.88 -53.11 -2.17
C SER A 141 13.23 -52.44 -3.39
N SER A 142 14.00 -52.44 -4.49
CA SER A 142 13.64 -52.08 -5.85
C SER A 142 12.42 -52.82 -6.39
N ARG A 143 11.35 -52.09 -6.73
CA ARG A 143 10.25 -52.57 -7.58
C ARG A 143 10.59 -52.33 -9.06
N PRO A 144 10.26 -53.28 -9.97
CA PRO A 144 10.70 -53.22 -11.36
C PRO A 144 9.97 -52.14 -12.17
N GLN A 145 10.74 -51.41 -12.97
CA GLN A 145 10.26 -50.51 -14.02
C GLN A 145 9.47 -51.32 -15.07
N ARG A 146 8.19 -51.00 -15.25
CA ARG A 146 7.48 -51.34 -16.50
C ARG A 146 7.69 -50.22 -17.50
N SER A 147 8.21 -50.62 -18.65
CA SER A 147 8.35 -49.86 -19.89
C SER A 147 6.99 -49.57 -20.52
N SER A 148 7.00 -48.55 -21.40
CA SER A 148 6.10 -48.30 -22.52
C SER A 148 4.60 -48.15 -22.20
N ILE A 149 4.12 -46.90 -22.25
CA ILE A 149 2.78 -46.64 -22.73
C ILE A 149 2.88 -45.72 -23.93
N ASP A 150 2.49 -46.26 -25.08
CA ASP A 150 2.29 -45.55 -26.33
C ASP A 150 1.35 -44.37 -26.10
N VAL A 151 1.84 -43.16 -26.36
CA VAL A 151 1.04 -41.95 -26.47
C VAL A 151 0.65 -41.80 -27.93
N ALA A 152 -0.18 -42.73 -28.39
CA ALA A 152 -0.95 -42.59 -29.61
C ALA A 152 -2.44 -42.65 -29.22
N GLU A 153 -3.22 -41.69 -29.71
CA GLU A 153 -4.69 -41.78 -29.80
C GLU A 153 -5.53 -41.73 -28.51
N LYS A 154 -5.21 -40.85 -27.56
CA LYS A 154 -6.28 -40.28 -26.70
C LYS A 154 -6.56 -38.86 -27.13
N GLY A 155 -7.73 -38.70 -27.74
CA GLY A 155 -8.19 -37.52 -28.43
C GLY A 155 -7.99 -36.22 -27.65
N LEU A 156 -7.93 -35.14 -28.43
CA LEU A 156 -8.07 -33.74 -28.02
C LEU A 156 -9.40 -33.55 -27.26
N LEU A 157 -9.51 -34.10 -26.06
CA LEU A 157 -10.39 -33.59 -25.03
C LEU A 157 -9.87 -32.18 -24.78
N ARG A 158 -10.48 -31.23 -25.47
CA ARG A 158 -10.41 -29.81 -25.15
C ARG A 158 -10.71 -29.74 -23.66
N SER A 159 -9.65 -29.70 -22.84
CA SER A 159 -9.71 -29.41 -21.43
C SER A 159 -10.43 -28.08 -21.35
N ARG A 160 -11.75 -28.13 -21.20
CA ARG A 160 -12.57 -26.96 -20.90
C ARG A 160 -11.96 -26.46 -19.62
N SER A 161 -11.11 -25.44 -19.74
CA SER A 161 -10.45 -24.76 -18.65
C SER A 161 -11.56 -24.46 -17.64
N LEU A 162 -11.62 -25.28 -16.59
CA LEU A 162 -12.57 -25.10 -15.51
C LEU A 162 -12.28 -23.69 -15.01
N ARG A 163 -13.23 -22.78 -15.21
CA ARG A 163 -13.09 -21.40 -14.75
C ARG A 163 -12.93 -21.45 -13.24
N THR A 164 -11.69 -21.48 -12.76
CA THR A 164 -11.37 -21.40 -11.35
C THR A 164 -11.87 -20.06 -10.86
N THR A 165 -12.77 -20.07 -9.88
CA THR A 165 -13.19 -18.84 -9.21
C THR A 165 -11.94 -18.14 -8.65
N PRO A 166 -11.84 -16.81 -8.82
CA PRO A 166 -10.67 -16.09 -8.34
C PRO A 166 -10.57 -16.25 -6.81
N ALA A 167 -9.35 -16.50 -6.32
CA ALA A 167 -9.13 -16.67 -4.88
C ALA A 167 -9.41 -15.39 -4.08
N LEU A 168 -9.24 -14.23 -4.71
CA LEU A 168 -9.42 -12.89 -4.18
C LEU A 168 -10.20 -12.04 -5.19
N ILE A 169 -11.10 -11.19 -4.69
CA ILE A 169 -11.68 -10.11 -5.50
C ILE A 169 -10.88 -8.86 -5.21
N SER A 170 -10.17 -8.32 -6.21
CA SER A 170 -9.35 -7.12 -6.04
C SER A 170 -10.18 -5.98 -5.45
N ALA A 171 -9.74 -5.48 -4.31
CA ALA A 171 -10.23 -4.25 -3.72
C ALA A 171 -9.48 -3.02 -4.25
N PHE A 172 -8.65 -3.16 -5.28
CA PHE A 172 -7.98 -2.04 -5.92
C PHE A 172 -8.81 -1.57 -7.13
N THR A 173 -9.57 -0.50 -6.95
CA THR A 173 -10.32 0.16 -8.02
C THR A 173 -9.79 1.58 -8.22
N VAL A 174 -9.72 2.03 -9.47
CA VAL A 174 -9.47 3.45 -9.77
C VAL A 174 -10.64 4.29 -9.22
N LEU A 175 -10.38 5.56 -8.92
CA LEU A 175 -11.41 6.50 -8.51
C LEU A 175 -12.56 6.56 -9.54
N PRO A 176 -13.80 6.81 -9.09
CA PRO A 176 -14.91 6.98 -10.01
C PRO A 176 -14.65 8.20 -10.90
N SER A 177 -14.87 8.03 -12.21
CA SER A 177 -14.87 9.16 -13.14
C SER A 177 -16.16 9.96 -12.99
N SER A 178 -16.03 11.29 -12.92
CA SER A 178 -17.17 12.20 -12.96
C SER A 178 -17.84 12.19 -14.35
N GLU A 179 -17.08 11.83 -15.38
CA GLU A 179 -17.60 11.71 -16.73
C GLU A 179 -18.18 10.32 -16.97
N LYS A 180 -19.29 10.25 -17.71
CA LYS A 180 -19.84 8.97 -18.16
C LYS A 180 -18.74 8.24 -18.95
N PRO A 181 -18.42 6.98 -18.61
CA PRO A 181 -17.34 6.26 -19.26
C PRO A 181 -17.59 6.24 -20.77
N ARG A 182 -16.76 6.96 -21.53
CA ARG A 182 -16.76 6.87 -22.99
C ARG A 182 -16.34 5.46 -23.33
N ALA A 183 -17.26 4.68 -23.88
CA ALA A 183 -17.13 3.22 -24.00
C ALA A 183 -15.87 2.71 -24.74
N ASN A 184 -15.08 3.57 -25.37
CA ASN A 184 -13.90 3.21 -26.17
C ASN A 184 -12.69 4.16 -25.98
N ALA A 185 -12.71 5.08 -25.01
CA ALA A 185 -11.52 5.92 -24.81
C ALA A 185 -10.41 5.08 -24.14
N PRO A 186 -9.21 4.98 -24.74
CA PRO A 186 -8.10 4.33 -24.07
C PRO A 186 -7.84 5.05 -22.75
N THR A 187 -7.68 4.31 -21.67
CA THR A 187 -7.30 4.84 -20.36
C THR A 187 -6.09 5.74 -20.57
N HIS A 188 -6.21 7.04 -20.28
CA HIS A 188 -5.15 8.01 -20.57
C HIS A 188 -3.84 7.60 -19.89
N LEU A 189 -2.86 7.13 -20.67
CA LEU A 189 -1.55 6.66 -20.22
C LEU A 189 -0.57 7.83 -20.06
N LEU A 190 -0.90 8.83 -19.23
CA LEU A 190 -0.08 10.04 -19.11
C LEU A 190 1.34 9.71 -18.63
N TRP A 191 1.47 8.70 -17.77
CA TRP A 191 2.77 8.18 -17.34
C TRP A 191 3.68 7.70 -18.48
N SER A 192 3.11 7.26 -19.60
CA SER A 192 3.87 6.67 -20.71
C SER A 192 4.70 7.71 -21.49
N HIS A 193 4.48 8.99 -21.24
CA HIS A 193 5.27 10.07 -21.81
C HIS A 193 6.59 10.31 -21.04
N ASP A 194 6.70 9.82 -19.80
CA ASP A 194 7.86 10.02 -18.93
C ASP A 194 8.85 8.85 -19.02
N LEU A 195 9.40 8.66 -20.23
CA LEU A 195 10.43 7.67 -20.53
C LEU A 195 11.75 8.38 -20.87
N GLN A 196 12.87 7.78 -20.47
CA GLN A 196 14.21 8.29 -20.79
C GLN A 196 15.15 7.17 -21.24
N HIS A 197 16.27 7.54 -21.84
CA HIS A 197 17.37 6.61 -22.06
C HIS A 197 18.09 6.34 -20.74
N ALA A 198 18.22 5.07 -20.38
CA ALA A 198 18.96 4.61 -19.22
C ALA A 198 20.40 5.13 -19.28
N GLN A 199 20.80 5.86 -18.24
CA GLN A 199 22.21 6.16 -18.02
C GLN A 199 22.85 4.95 -17.34
N HIS A 200 24.14 4.78 -17.53
CA HIS A 200 24.87 3.70 -16.87
C HIS A 200 26.00 4.32 -16.05
N PHE A 201 26.06 3.97 -14.78
CA PHE A 201 27.15 4.34 -13.90
C PHE A 201 27.60 3.10 -13.17
N GLU A 202 28.92 2.84 -13.20
CA GLU A 202 29.52 1.59 -12.72
C GLU A 202 28.88 0.31 -13.33
N GLY A 203 28.42 0.39 -14.58
CA GLY A 203 27.78 -0.72 -15.28
C GLY A 203 26.36 -1.05 -14.82
N ARG A 204 25.75 -0.21 -13.97
CA ARG A 204 24.36 -0.34 -13.50
C ARG A 204 23.50 0.77 -14.08
N ILE A 205 22.20 0.50 -14.24
CA ILE A 205 21.24 1.51 -14.69
C ILE A 205 21.13 2.59 -13.62
N SER A 206 21.26 3.85 -14.03
CA SER A 206 21.08 5.01 -13.17
C SER A 206 20.12 6.01 -13.80
N ILE A 207 19.40 6.75 -12.95
CA ILE A 207 18.50 7.83 -13.37
C ILE A 207 18.71 9.09 -12.55
N SER A 208 18.54 10.25 -13.18
CA SER A 208 18.42 11.51 -12.45
C SER A 208 17.11 11.55 -11.69
N VAL A 209 17.16 11.99 -10.43
CA VAL A 209 15.99 12.11 -9.55
C VAL A 209 15.90 13.53 -8.99
N SER A 210 14.71 14.11 -9.00
CA SER A 210 14.43 15.41 -8.37
C SER A 210 14.09 15.25 -6.88
N ALA A 211 14.18 16.35 -6.12
CA ALA A 211 13.74 16.38 -4.72
C ALA A 211 12.26 15.98 -4.56
N THR A 212 11.40 16.41 -5.48
CA THR A 212 9.95 16.13 -5.44
C THR A 212 9.62 14.68 -5.83
N GLU A 213 10.41 14.06 -6.72
CA GLU A 213 10.31 12.63 -7.03
C GLU A 213 10.74 11.78 -5.83
N LEU A 214 11.84 12.13 -5.17
CA LEU A 214 12.29 11.43 -3.97
C LEU A 214 11.30 11.60 -2.82
N ALA A 215 10.74 12.80 -2.65
CA ALA A 215 9.69 13.08 -1.68
C ALA A 215 8.45 12.20 -1.89
N SER A 216 8.02 12.07 -3.15
CA SER A 216 6.91 11.19 -3.51
C SER A 216 7.21 9.74 -3.19
N LEU A 217 8.43 9.27 -3.50
CA LEU A 217 8.86 7.90 -3.19
C LEU A 217 8.86 7.64 -1.68
N VAL A 218 9.38 8.57 -0.88
CA VAL A 218 9.35 8.51 0.59
C VAL A 218 7.93 8.35 1.12
N VAL A 219 6.99 9.18 0.64
CA VAL A 219 5.58 9.14 1.05
C VAL A 219 4.93 7.81 0.62
N MET A 220 5.19 7.38 -0.61
CA MET A 220 4.69 6.11 -1.14
C MET A 220 5.22 4.90 -0.38
N LEU A 221 6.46 4.93 0.08
CA LEU A 221 7.05 3.87 0.89
C LEU A 221 6.61 3.92 2.35
N GLY A 222 5.95 5.00 2.76
CA GLY A 222 5.63 5.27 4.16
C GLY A 222 6.89 5.35 5.00
N SER A 223 7.82 6.25 4.65
CA SER A 223 9.07 6.40 5.41
C SER A 223 9.03 7.59 6.37
N PRO A 224 9.46 7.44 7.63
CA PRO A 224 9.81 8.58 8.44
C PRO A 224 11.04 9.28 7.83
N VAL A 225 10.87 10.56 7.51
CA VAL A 225 11.94 11.42 7.02
C VAL A 225 12.70 11.97 8.23
N ASP A 226 14.01 11.81 8.24
CA ASP A 226 14.88 12.37 9.28
C ASP A 226 15.99 13.21 8.64
N ILE A 227 15.60 14.39 8.14
CA ILE A 227 16.52 15.31 7.45
C ILE A 227 17.33 16.15 8.45
N ARG A 228 16.95 16.17 9.73
CA ARG A 228 17.61 16.98 10.76
C ARG A 228 19.09 16.60 10.95
N HIS A 229 19.48 15.39 10.58
CA HIS A 229 20.86 14.90 10.64
C HIS A 229 21.71 15.13 9.37
N ALA A 230 21.12 15.60 8.28
CA ALA A 230 21.84 15.85 7.03
C ALA A 230 22.75 17.09 7.13
N ASN A 231 22.30 18.14 7.83
CA ASN A 231 22.98 19.44 7.85
C ASN A 231 24.02 19.60 8.98
N GLY A 232 24.19 18.60 9.85
CA GLY A 232 24.84 18.77 11.15
C GLY A 232 26.29 18.27 11.33
N ALA A 233 26.97 17.64 10.36
CA ALA A 233 28.35 17.19 10.59
C ALA A 233 29.17 17.00 9.31
N GLN A 234 30.33 17.66 9.27
CA GLN A 234 31.40 17.61 8.28
C GLN A 234 32.14 16.25 8.19
N GLU A 235 31.49 15.13 8.49
CA GLU A 235 32.11 13.81 8.31
C GLU A 235 31.93 13.37 6.86
N LYS A 236 33.02 13.48 6.09
CA LYS A 236 33.04 13.42 4.62
C LYS A 236 32.64 12.06 4.03
N ASP A 237 32.54 10.99 4.83
CA ASP A 237 32.44 9.61 4.32
C ASP A 237 31.30 8.74 4.92
N SER A 238 30.43 9.27 5.78
CA SER A 238 29.37 8.44 6.36
C SER A 238 28.12 8.41 5.45
N ILE A 239 27.76 7.24 4.92
CA ILE A 239 26.45 7.00 4.29
C ILE A 239 25.37 7.23 5.34
N LYS A 240 24.54 8.28 5.18
CA LYS A 240 23.47 8.62 6.11
C LYS A 240 22.10 8.22 5.52
N PRO A 241 21.20 7.63 6.31
CA PRO A 241 19.84 7.37 5.86
C PRO A 241 19.13 8.70 5.64
N ILE A 242 18.63 8.94 4.43
CA ILE A 242 17.71 10.05 4.13
C ILE A 242 16.34 9.73 4.75
N ALA A 243 15.95 8.46 4.65
CA ALA A 243 14.69 7.97 5.16
C ALA A 243 14.93 6.62 5.85
N GLY A 244 14.36 6.47 7.05
CA GLY A 244 14.58 5.31 7.93
C GLY A 244 14.01 4.00 7.38
N SER A 245 13.73 3.05 8.28
CA SER A 245 13.01 1.83 7.88
C SER A 245 11.59 2.21 7.44
N THR A 246 11.30 2.02 6.17
CA THR A 246 9.99 2.26 5.57
C THR A 246 8.97 1.20 6.02
N ALA A 247 7.71 1.39 5.65
CA ALA A 247 6.64 0.41 5.79
C ALA A 247 6.94 -0.95 5.11
N TYR A 248 7.89 -0.96 4.17
CA TYR A 248 8.34 -2.12 3.40
C TYR A 248 9.74 -2.59 3.81
N GLY A 249 10.28 -2.18 4.96
CA GLY A 249 11.66 -2.52 5.32
C GLY A 249 12.66 -2.17 4.22
N LEU A 250 12.37 -1.12 3.45
CA LEU A 250 13.34 -0.46 2.59
C LEU A 250 13.86 0.75 3.34
N SER A 251 15.07 1.18 3.06
CA SER A 251 15.63 2.44 3.54
C SER A 251 16.23 3.17 2.37
N ILE A 252 16.17 4.49 2.41
CA ILE A 252 16.71 5.36 1.37
C ILE A 252 17.97 5.99 1.96
N TYR A 253 19.10 5.76 1.31
CA TYR A 253 20.39 6.29 1.71
C TYR A 253 20.89 7.33 0.72
N GLY A 254 21.58 8.33 1.25
CA GLY A 254 22.14 9.45 0.50
C GLY A 254 23.63 9.57 0.76
N SER A 255 24.41 9.82 -0.29
CA SER A 255 25.82 10.16 -0.17
C SER A 255 26.22 11.18 -1.22
N SER A 256 26.98 12.20 -0.84
CA SER A 256 27.60 13.10 -1.83
C SER A 256 28.74 12.37 -2.55
N MET A 257 28.78 12.48 -3.87
CA MET A 257 29.89 12.01 -4.69
C MET A 257 30.97 13.10 -4.82
N GLU A 258 32.16 12.71 -5.31
CA GLU A 258 33.30 13.60 -5.53
C GLU A 258 33.02 14.71 -6.56
N ASP A 259 32.15 14.42 -7.52
CA ASP A 259 31.72 15.35 -8.58
C ASP A 259 30.65 16.35 -8.11
N GLY A 260 30.26 16.30 -6.83
CA GLY A 260 29.20 17.11 -6.24
C GLY A 260 27.79 16.59 -6.52
N THR A 261 27.65 15.46 -7.21
CA THR A 261 26.35 14.84 -7.46
C THR A 261 25.90 14.04 -6.23
N PHE A 262 24.61 14.04 -5.93
CA PHE A 262 24.10 13.33 -4.75
C PHE A 262 23.56 11.94 -5.13
N ARG A 263 24.19 10.89 -4.61
CA ARG A 263 23.80 9.50 -4.85
C ARG A 263 22.67 9.08 -3.92
N VAL A 264 21.62 8.50 -4.50
CA VAL A 264 20.49 7.90 -3.79
C VAL A 264 20.51 6.39 -4.01
N THR A 265 20.44 5.62 -2.94
CA THR A 265 20.40 4.15 -3.00
C THR A 265 19.28 3.61 -2.13
N LEU A 266 18.65 2.52 -2.60
CA LEU A 266 17.68 1.77 -1.81
C LEU A 266 18.38 0.61 -1.11
N TYR A 267 18.05 0.38 0.14
CA TYR A 267 18.58 -0.74 0.92
C TYR A 267 17.44 -1.53 1.55
N GLN A 268 17.42 -2.83 1.31
CA GLN A 268 16.46 -3.75 1.90
C GLN A 268 16.96 -4.26 3.24
N GLN A 269 16.15 -4.04 4.26
CA GLN A 269 16.34 -4.58 5.59
C GLN A 269 15.76 -6.00 5.68
N LYS A 270 16.32 -6.78 6.61
CA LYS A 270 15.79 -8.11 6.93
C LYS A 270 14.40 -7.98 7.58
N ARG A 271 13.36 -8.40 6.87
CA ARG A 271 12.00 -8.45 7.40
C ARG A 271 11.79 -9.68 8.30
N SER A 272 11.02 -9.49 9.36
CA SER A 272 10.51 -10.60 10.18
C SER A 272 9.39 -11.35 9.43
N VAL A 273 9.05 -12.56 9.86
CA VAL A 273 7.95 -13.34 9.21
C VAL A 273 6.59 -12.64 9.33
N SER A 274 6.36 -11.84 10.38
CA SER A 274 5.13 -11.04 10.51
C SER A 274 5.05 -9.87 9.53
N GLN A 275 6.19 -9.45 8.97
CA GLN A 275 6.34 -8.34 8.02
C GLN A 275 6.36 -8.82 6.55
N LEU A 276 6.35 -10.13 6.34
CA LEU A 276 6.31 -10.70 4.99
C LEU A 276 4.92 -10.48 4.37
N PRO A 277 4.87 -10.23 3.04
CA PRO A 277 3.66 -9.76 2.39
C PRO A 277 2.57 -10.84 2.32
N SER A 278 1.31 -10.40 2.36
CA SER A 278 0.16 -11.16 1.90
C SER A 278 -0.06 -10.94 0.40
N ARG A 279 -0.95 -11.72 -0.22
CA ARG A 279 -1.25 -11.67 -1.66
C ARG A 279 -2.36 -10.70 -2.05
N GLY A 280 -2.97 -10.01 -1.07
CA GLY A 280 -4.03 -9.05 -1.35
C GLY A 280 -3.53 -7.79 -2.05
N SER A 281 -4.46 -6.94 -2.47
CA SER A 281 -4.10 -5.64 -3.03
C SER A 281 -3.33 -4.77 -2.03
N GLY A 282 -2.41 -3.98 -2.57
CA GLY A 282 -1.75 -2.90 -1.83
C GLY A 282 -2.59 -1.63 -1.82
N TYR A 283 -2.01 -0.54 -1.35
CA TYR A 283 -2.63 0.78 -1.42
C TYR A 283 -2.21 1.54 -2.70
N SER A 284 -2.99 2.57 -3.02
CA SER A 284 -2.78 3.47 -4.14
C SER A 284 -1.75 4.54 -3.79
N THR A 285 -0.83 4.80 -4.73
CA THR A 285 0.18 5.86 -4.58
C THR A 285 -0.45 7.25 -4.57
N LEU A 286 -1.56 7.44 -5.30
CA LEU A 286 -2.38 8.64 -5.26
C LEU A 286 -2.90 8.88 -3.84
N PHE A 287 -3.53 7.87 -3.23
CA PHE A 287 -4.03 7.97 -1.86
C PHE A 287 -2.92 8.19 -0.85
N ALA A 288 -1.74 7.60 -1.05
CA ALA A 288 -0.59 7.80 -0.16
C ALA A 288 -0.19 9.28 -0.11
N LYS A 289 -0.09 9.94 -1.27
CA LYS A 289 0.23 11.37 -1.36
C LYS A 289 -0.88 12.23 -0.77
N HIS A 290 -2.13 12.01 -1.19
CA HIS A 290 -3.25 12.84 -0.78
C HIS A 290 -3.54 12.77 0.72
N LEU A 291 -3.56 11.56 1.30
CA LEU A 291 -3.88 11.38 2.72
C LEU A 291 -2.72 11.86 3.62
N ALA A 292 -1.46 11.68 3.20
CA ALA A 292 -0.31 12.29 3.87
C ALA A 292 -0.42 13.82 3.90
N SER A 293 -0.95 14.42 2.82
CA SER A 293 -1.21 15.87 2.72
C SER A 293 -2.55 16.33 3.33
N GLY A 294 -3.29 15.47 4.03
CA GLY A 294 -4.53 15.85 4.70
C GLY A 294 -5.74 15.99 3.77
N SER A 295 -5.78 15.23 2.67
CA SER A 295 -6.86 15.29 1.70
C SER A 295 -7.34 13.90 1.27
N ILE A 296 -8.64 13.74 1.00
CA ILE A 296 -9.27 12.49 0.58
C ILE A 296 -9.77 12.64 -0.86
N PRO A 297 -9.15 11.96 -1.84
CA PRO A 297 -9.65 11.92 -3.22
C PRO A 297 -11.03 11.26 -3.30
N PHE A 298 -11.93 11.83 -4.09
CA PHE A 298 -13.28 11.27 -4.26
C PHE A 298 -13.72 11.08 -5.71
N SER A 299 -13.15 11.85 -6.64
CA SER A 299 -13.39 11.69 -8.08
C SER A 299 -12.14 12.03 -8.89
N GLN A 300 -12.07 11.50 -10.09
CA GLN A 300 -10.94 11.69 -11.00
C GLN A 300 -11.44 11.74 -12.43
N ASP A 301 -11.13 12.81 -13.16
CA ASP A 301 -11.40 12.90 -14.60
C ASP A 301 -10.09 12.69 -15.39
N ASP A 302 -10.07 13.03 -16.68
CA ASP A 302 -8.89 12.84 -17.54
C ASP A 302 -7.72 13.77 -17.17
N HIS A 303 -7.99 14.90 -16.54
CA HIS A 303 -7.02 15.97 -16.29
C HIS A 303 -6.83 16.31 -14.81
N THR A 304 -7.82 15.99 -13.98
CA THR A 304 -7.94 16.47 -12.61
C THR A 304 -8.32 15.36 -11.63
N VAL A 305 -7.89 15.54 -10.38
CA VAL A 305 -8.31 14.74 -9.22
C VAL A 305 -8.99 15.68 -8.24
N SER A 306 -10.27 15.44 -8.00
CA SER A 306 -11.04 16.19 -6.99
C SER A 306 -10.81 15.57 -5.62
N SER A 307 -10.37 16.38 -4.66
CA SER A 307 -10.00 15.94 -3.33
C SER A 307 -10.61 16.82 -2.26
N LEU A 308 -11.20 16.20 -1.23
CA LEU A 308 -11.67 16.89 -0.03
C LEU A 308 -10.49 17.19 0.87
N GLN A 309 -10.26 18.44 1.23
CA GLN A 309 -9.27 18.85 2.21
C GLN A 309 -9.90 18.76 3.60
N ILE A 310 -9.29 17.99 4.50
CA ILE A 310 -9.79 17.78 5.86
C ILE A 310 -8.94 18.60 6.82
N THR A 311 -9.53 19.64 7.39
CA THR A 311 -8.91 20.50 8.40
C THR A 311 -9.41 20.13 9.80
N GLN A 312 -8.79 20.70 10.83
CA GLN A 312 -9.30 20.58 12.19
C GLN A 312 -10.73 21.14 12.30
N GLU A 313 -11.03 22.25 11.62
CA GLU A 313 -12.37 22.82 11.54
C GLU A 313 -13.39 21.85 10.94
N THR A 314 -13.00 21.11 9.88
CA THR A 314 -13.86 20.06 9.30
C THR A 314 -14.15 18.97 10.33
N PHE A 315 -13.13 18.53 11.08
CA PHE A 315 -13.29 17.54 12.12
C PHE A 315 -14.22 18.03 13.24
N ASP A 316 -14.03 19.25 13.72
CA ASP A 316 -14.83 19.83 14.80
C ASP A 316 -16.31 19.97 14.38
N ALA A 317 -16.56 20.37 13.13
CA ALA A 317 -17.90 20.45 12.56
C ALA A 317 -18.58 19.06 12.45
N ILE A 318 -17.85 18.04 11.97
CA ILE A 318 -18.31 16.64 11.92
C ILE A 318 -18.62 16.12 13.33
N ARG A 319 -17.73 16.37 14.28
CA ARG A 319 -17.88 15.94 15.66
C ARG A 319 -19.09 16.60 16.33
N ALA A 320 -19.35 17.87 16.02
CA ALA A 320 -20.53 18.59 16.48
C ALA A 320 -21.84 18.14 15.79
N GLY A 321 -21.75 17.28 14.77
CA GLY A 321 -22.89 16.82 13.99
C GLY A 321 -23.51 17.91 13.11
N LYS A 322 -22.70 18.88 12.68
CA LYS A 322 -23.15 19.97 11.80
C LYS A 322 -23.18 19.52 10.34
N SER A 323 -24.07 20.13 9.57
CA SER A 323 -24.14 19.91 8.13
C SER A 323 -22.99 20.63 7.41
N LEU A 324 -22.36 19.93 6.46
CA LEU A 324 -21.24 20.45 5.68
C LEU A 324 -21.65 20.75 4.24
N HIS A 325 -21.01 21.76 3.67
CA HIS A 325 -21.08 22.13 2.25
C HIS A 325 -19.70 21.99 1.60
N VAL A 326 -19.65 21.38 0.41
CA VAL A 326 -18.43 21.36 -0.40
C VAL A 326 -18.25 22.70 -1.09
N GLN A 327 -17.15 23.38 -0.82
CA GLN A 327 -16.75 24.60 -1.52
C GLN A 327 -15.42 24.36 -2.25
N SER A 328 -15.29 24.92 -3.45
CA SER A 328 -13.98 24.94 -4.13
C SER A 328 -13.02 25.81 -3.33
N SER A 329 -11.87 25.24 -2.94
CA SER A 329 -10.87 25.95 -2.15
C SER A 329 -9.73 26.42 -3.05
N ALA A 330 -9.56 27.75 -3.13
CA ALA A 330 -8.35 28.34 -3.70
C ALA A 330 -7.20 28.43 -2.67
N VAL A 331 -7.49 28.21 -1.39
CA VAL A 331 -6.54 28.43 -0.29
C VAL A 331 -5.51 27.32 -0.29
N ARG A 332 -4.24 27.69 -0.49
CA ARG A 332 -3.10 26.77 -0.49
C ARG A 332 -2.37 26.83 0.84
N ASN A 333 -2.66 25.90 1.74
CA ASN A 333 -1.84 25.61 2.93
C ASN A 333 -0.54 24.88 2.56
N HIS A 334 0.38 24.66 3.51
CA HIS A 334 1.65 23.97 3.23
C HIS A 334 1.44 22.56 2.64
N SER A 335 0.51 21.78 3.19
CA SER A 335 0.26 20.41 2.74
C SER A 335 -0.26 20.32 1.30
N SER A 336 -1.13 21.26 0.89
CA SER A 336 -1.65 21.34 -0.49
C SER A 336 -0.61 21.87 -1.49
N ARG A 337 0.25 22.82 -1.08
CA ARG A 337 1.40 23.26 -1.90
C ARG A 337 2.37 22.12 -2.12
N PHE A 338 2.70 21.38 -1.06
CA PHE A 338 3.54 20.19 -1.17
C PHE A 338 2.91 19.19 -2.14
N LEU A 339 1.64 18.83 -1.96
CA LEU A 339 0.96 17.88 -2.85
C LEU A 339 0.97 18.35 -4.31
N ALA A 340 0.73 19.63 -4.57
CA ALA A 340 0.76 20.21 -5.91
C ALA A 340 2.16 20.25 -6.54
N SER A 341 3.23 20.20 -5.73
CA SER A 341 4.62 20.16 -6.21
C SER A 341 5.10 18.76 -6.59
N LEU A 342 4.41 17.71 -6.11
CA LEU A 342 4.80 16.33 -6.36
C LEU A 342 4.50 15.94 -7.82
N PRO A 343 5.31 15.06 -8.43
CA PRO A 343 4.95 14.38 -9.66
C PRO A 343 3.55 13.76 -9.55
N ALA A 344 2.64 14.21 -10.40
CA ALA A 344 1.26 13.75 -10.44
C ALA A 344 0.86 13.46 -11.88
N SER A 345 0.00 12.44 -12.05
CA SER A 345 -0.58 12.16 -13.37
C SER A 345 -1.59 13.24 -13.78
N ARG A 346 -2.18 13.96 -12.82
CA ARG A 346 -3.29 14.91 -13.00
C ARG A 346 -3.17 16.09 -12.05
N GLN A 347 -3.82 17.18 -12.39
CA GLN A 347 -3.90 18.37 -11.54
C GLN A 347 -4.84 18.13 -10.35
N VAL A 348 -4.49 18.60 -9.15
CA VAL A 348 -5.34 18.43 -7.97
C VAL A 348 -6.29 19.62 -7.84
N HIS A 349 -7.59 19.34 -7.73
CA HIS A 349 -8.63 20.30 -7.38
C HIS A 349 -9.06 20.08 -5.94
N PHE A 350 -8.78 21.07 -5.09
CA PHE A 350 -9.08 21.02 -3.67
C PHE A 350 -10.47 21.56 -3.38
N HIS A 351 -11.19 20.83 -2.53
CA HIS A 351 -12.48 21.23 -2.01
C HIS A 351 -12.41 21.30 -0.48
N SER A 352 -12.79 22.43 0.11
CA SER A 352 -12.96 22.55 1.56
C SER A 352 -14.39 22.18 1.95
N LEU A 353 -14.54 21.72 3.19
CA LEU A 353 -15.84 21.44 3.78
C LEU A 353 -16.12 22.50 4.84
N THR A 354 -17.11 23.36 4.58
CA THR A 354 -17.52 24.44 5.47
C THR A 354 -18.90 24.17 6.05
N GLU A 355 -19.16 24.69 7.24
CA GLU A 355 -20.47 24.54 7.89
C GLU A 355 -21.56 25.27 7.09
N SER A 356 -22.70 24.62 6.87
CA SER A 356 -23.83 25.24 6.21
C SER A 356 -25.15 24.64 6.67
N ALA A 357 -26.09 25.50 7.09
CA ALA A 357 -27.41 25.08 7.53
C ALA A 357 -28.28 24.47 6.42
N ALA A 358 -28.00 24.80 5.15
CA ALA A 358 -28.82 24.41 4.00
C ALA A 358 -28.25 23.22 3.21
N SER A 359 -27.05 22.72 3.55
CA SER A 359 -26.33 21.76 2.71
C SER A 359 -26.43 20.31 3.16
N THR A 360 -26.27 19.40 2.21
CA THR A 360 -26.38 17.94 2.35
C THR A 360 -25.10 17.24 1.90
N SER A 361 -23.92 17.86 2.02
CA SER A 361 -22.67 17.28 1.52
C SER A 361 -21.95 16.35 2.49
N THR A 362 -22.40 16.24 3.75
CA THR A 362 -21.84 15.29 4.73
C THR A 362 -21.75 13.84 4.20
N PRO A 363 -22.77 13.29 3.49
CA PRO A 363 -22.68 11.96 2.87
C PRO A 363 -21.50 11.80 1.91
N LEU A 364 -21.07 12.84 1.19
CA LEU A 364 -19.92 12.75 0.30
C LEU A 364 -18.66 12.36 1.08
N LEU A 365 -18.38 13.05 2.20
CA LEU A 365 -17.25 12.72 3.06
C LEU A 365 -17.36 11.28 3.59
N LEU A 366 -18.54 10.91 4.11
CA LEU A 366 -18.76 9.55 4.65
C LEU A 366 -18.56 8.48 3.57
N HIS A 367 -19.01 8.74 2.34
CA HIS A 367 -18.87 7.82 1.20
C HIS A 367 -17.43 7.75 0.72
N SER A 368 -16.68 8.86 0.75
CA SER A 368 -15.24 8.87 0.47
C SER A 368 -14.48 8.03 1.49
N ILE A 369 -14.82 8.14 2.78
CA ILE A 369 -14.25 7.30 3.84
C ILE A 369 -14.63 5.83 3.63
N ALA A 370 -15.89 5.54 3.29
CA ALA A 370 -16.38 4.19 3.00
C ALA A 370 -15.65 3.54 1.81
N ALA A 371 -15.17 4.34 0.87
CA ALA A 371 -14.49 3.86 -0.32
C ALA A 371 -13.03 3.47 -0.07
N LEU A 372 -12.38 3.97 1.00
CA LEU A 372 -10.95 3.77 1.27
C LEU A 372 -10.49 2.30 1.19
N PRO A 373 -11.20 1.29 1.76
CA PRO A 373 -10.75 -0.10 1.67
C PRO A 373 -10.80 -0.68 0.24
N TYR A 374 -11.52 -0.04 -0.68
CA TYR A 374 -11.85 -0.54 -2.03
C TYR A 374 -11.18 0.24 -3.17
N ILE A 375 -10.31 1.19 -2.83
CA ILE A 375 -9.52 2.02 -3.76
C ILE A 375 -8.05 2.10 -3.34
N GLY A 376 -7.63 1.24 -2.40
CA GLY A 376 -6.28 1.26 -1.85
C GLY A 376 -6.00 2.50 -1.00
N GLY A 377 -6.96 2.97 -0.21
CA GLY A 377 -6.81 4.14 0.67
C GLY A 377 -6.17 3.87 2.03
N LEU A 378 -5.89 2.61 2.38
CA LEU A 378 -5.34 2.24 3.70
C LEU A 378 -3.82 2.37 3.74
N VAL A 379 -3.34 3.60 3.66
CA VAL A 379 -1.91 3.96 3.54
C VAL A 379 -1.23 4.04 4.92
N PRO A 380 0.11 3.94 5.01
CA PRO A 380 0.83 3.95 6.29
C PRO A 380 1.01 5.34 6.91
N LEU A 381 0.95 6.41 6.11
CA LEU A 381 1.16 7.80 6.54
C LEU A 381 -0.04 8.66 6.20
N VAL A 382 -0.59 9.37 7.19
CA VAL A 382 -1.78 10.22 7.04
C VAL A 382 -1.70 11.45 7.94
N ALA A 383 -2.23 12.59 7.51
CA ALA A 383 -2.31 13.77 8.36
C ALA A 383 -3.31 13.58 9.51
N LYS A 384 -3.01 14.18 10.67
CA LYS A 384 -3.80 14.01 11.90
C LYS A 384 -5.31 14.26 11.74
N PRO A 385 -5.77 15.38 11.11
CA PRO A 385 -7.20 15.67 11.03
C PRO A 385 -7.98 14.61 10.23
N VAL A 386 -7.35 13.99 9.24
CA VAL A 386 -7.94 12.87 8.48
C VAL A 386 -8.09 11.64 9.37
N ILE A 387 -7.05 11.29 10.15
CA ILE A 387 -7.10 10.15 11.08
C ILE A 387 -8.24 10.35 12.08
N ASP A 388 -8.30 11.51 12.72
CA ASP A 388 -9.28 11.83 13.76
C ASP A 388 -10.71 11.81 13.19
N THR A 389 -10.92 12.40 12.01
CA THR A 389 -12.21 12.40 11.30
C THR A 389 -12.66 10.98 10.94
N VAL A 390 -11.78 10.19 10.33
CA VAL A 390 -12.12 8.80 9.98
C VAL A 390 -12.40 7.99 11.23
N GLN A 391 -11.56 8.11 12.26
CA GLN A 391 -11.72 7.36 13.50
C GLN A 391 -13.06 7.68 14.18
N PHE A 392 -13.43 8.96 14.25
CA PHE A 392 -14.71 9.38 14.81
C PHE A 392 -15.88 8.73 14.06
N VAL A 393 -15.91 8.86 12.74
CA VAL A 393 -16.97 8.31 11.88
C VAL A 393 -17.07 6.79 12.02
N VAL A 394 -15.96 6.06 11.88
CA VAL A 394 -15.98 4.59 11.77
C VAL A 394 -16.07 3.87 13.11
N SER A 395 -15.74 4.54 14.21
CA SER A 395 -15.83 3.95 15.55
C SER A 395 -17.26 3.88 16.07
N GLY A 396 -18.15 4.73 15.60
CA GLY A 396 -19.52 4.81 16.13
C GLY A 396 -19.57 5.23 17.59
N GLY A 397 -18.58 5.99 18.07
CA GLY A 397 -18.43 6.32 19.49
C GLY A 397 -18.03 5.15 20.38
N LEU A 398 -17.75 3.97 19.82
CA LEU A 398 -17.38 2.77 20.57
C LEU A 398 -15.86 2.66 20.76
N PRO A 399 -15.38 2.21 21.93
CA PRO A 399 -13.97 1.97 22.14
C PRO A 399 -13.49 0.76 21.31
N ALA A 400 -12.26 0.84 20.79
CA ALA A 400 -11.67 -0.24 19.99
C ALA A 400 -11.41 -1.52 20.80
N ALA A 401 -11.04 -1.40 22.08
CA ALA A 401 -10.70 -2.52 22.95
C ALA A 401 -9.73 -3.51 22.27
N ARG A 402 -10.04 -4.82 22.25
CA ARG A 402 -9.19 -5.87 21.66
C ARG A 402 -9.41 -6.07 20.15
N LEU A 403 -9.94 -5.09 19.43
CA LEU A 403 -10.28 -5.17 18.01
C LEU A 403 -9.16 -5.77 17.14
N LEU A 404 -7.94 -5.23 17.23
CA LEU A 404 -6.80 -5.71 16.43
C LEU A 404 -6.52 -7.21 16.65
N GLN A 405 -6.57 -7.66 17.91
CA GLN A 405 -6.38 -9.07 18.22
C GLN A 405 -7.50 -9.95 17.64
N ARG A 406 -8.75 -9.47 17.66
CA ARG A 406 -9.91 -10.20 17.13
C ARG A 406 -9.91 -10.26 15.60
N LEU A 407 -9.51 -9.18 14.93
CA LEU A 407 -9.32 -9.18 13.47
C LEU A 407 -8.23 -10.16 13.03
N GLU A 408 -7.08 -10.23 13.73
CA GLU A 408 -6.05 -11.24 13.43
C GLU A 408 -6.54 -12.68 13.68
N ALA A 409 -7.48 -12.88 14.60
CA ALA A 409 -8.16 -14.16 14.77
C ALA A 409 -9.11 -14.46 13.60
N LEU A 410 -9.75 -13.43 13.03
CA LEU A 410 -10.64 -13.58 11.88
C LEU A 410 -9.85 -13.93 10.61
N VAL A 411 -8.65 -13.35 10.44
CA VAL A 411 -7.70 -13.74 9.39
C VAL A 411 -7.38 -15.24 9.46
N ASP A 412 -7.05 -15.77 10.65
CA ASP A 412 -6.77 -17.21 10.83
C ASP A 412 -7.99 -18.08 10.56
N LYS A 413 -9.18 -17.65 10.99
CA LYS A 413 -10.43 -18.37 10.69
C LYS A 413 -10.64 -18.51 9.18
N VAL A 414 -10.48 -17.42 8.43
CA VAL A 414 -10.61 -17.44 6.97
C VAL A 414 -9.45 -18.20 6.31
N HIS A 415 -8.24 -18.14 6.87
CA HIS A 415 -7.11 -18.94 6.39
C HIS A 415 -7.39 -20.45 6.49
N ARG A 416 -7.89 -20.92 7.63
CA ARG A 416 -8.23 -22.34 7.87
C ARG A 416 -9.35 -22.85 6.97
N HIS A 417 -10.23 -21.98 6.50
CA HIS A 417 -11.24 -22.35 5.50
C HIS A 417 -10.61 -22.72 4.14
N SER A 418 -9.41 -22.23 3.82
CA SER A 418 -8.74 -22.52 2.54
C SER A 418 -7.20 -22.46 2.66
N PRO A 419 -6.57 -23.37 3.43
CA PRO A 419 -5.15 -23.28 3.78
C PRO A 419 -4.22 -23.40 2.57
N GLY A 420 -4.64 -24.14 1.53
CA GLY A 420 -3.86 -24.35 0.30
C GLY A 420 -3.61 -23.09 -0.52
N LEU A 421 -4.34 -21.99 -0.28
CA LEU A 421 -4.17 -20.74 -1.04
C LEU A 421 -2.98 -19.90 -0.57
N GLN A 422 -2.57 -20.03 0.70
CA GLN A 422 -1.46 -19.29 1.33
C GLN A 422 -1.51 -17.76 1.08
N ILE A 423 -2.72 -17.18 1.02
CA ILE A 423 -2.94 -15.77 0.66
C ILE A 423 -2.53 -14.79 1.77
N PHE A 424 -2.52 -15.20 3.03
CA PHE A 424 -2.22 -14.32 4.18
C PHE A 424 -0.73 -14.23 4.55
N GLY A 425 0.13 -14.81 3.72
CA GLY A 425 1.58 -14.83 3.93
C GLY A 425 2.04 -15.91 4.92
N PRO A 426 3.37 -16.00 5.15
CA PRO A 426 4.00 -17.12 5.84
C PRO A 426 3.71 -17.17 7.35
N LEU A 427 3.25 -16.06 7.96
CA LEU A 427 2.90 -16.03 9.37
C LEU A 427 1.82 -17.08 9.75
N PHE A 428 0.94 -17.41 8.79
CA PHE A 428 -0.17 -18.35 8.99
C PHE A 428 0.18 -19.79 8.62
N GLU A 429 1.42 -20.06 8.18
CA GLU A 429 1.87 -21.44 7.96
C GLU A 429 1.91 -22.22 9.28
N PRO A 430 1.60 -23.54 9.27
CA PRO A 430 1.59 -24.35 10.47
C PRO A 430 2.89 -24.29 11.29
N ASN A 431 4.03 -24.20 10.60
CA ASN A 431 5.36 -24.10 11.21
C ASN A 431 5.58 -22.80 12.02
N ASN A 432 4.74 -21.78 11.79
CA ASN A 432 4.83 -20.47 12.43
C ASN A 432 3.75 -20.25 13.50
N ALA A 433 3.02 -21.29 13.92
CA ALA A 433 1.93 -21.18 14.91
C ALA A 433 2.37 -20.47 16.22
N GLY A 434 3.58 -20.74 16.71
CA GLY A 434 4.13 -20.06 17.89
C GLY A 434 4.37 -18.56 17.68
N ARG A 435 4.74 -18.15 16.46
CA ARG A 435 4.90 -16.73 16.10
C ARG A 435 3.54 -16.03 16.00
N LEU A 436 2.56 -16.68 15.39
CA LEU A 436 1.18 -16.19 15.33
C LEU A 436 0.56 -16.01 16.73
N PHE A 437 0.81 -16.95 17.65
CA PHE A 437 0.36 -16.82 19.04
C PHE A 437 0.97 -15.59 19.72
N ARG A 438 2.29 -15.39 19.60
CA ARG A 438 3.00 -14.22 20.14
C ARG A 438 2.48 -12.92 19.55
N GLU A 439 2.19 -12.89 18.25
CA GLU A 439 1.61 -11.73 17.59
C GLU A 439 0.25 -11.37 18.21
N ARG A 440 -0.64 -12.34 18.41
CA ARG A 440 -1.93 -12.10 19.08
C ARG A 440 -1.78 -11.63 20.53
N GLU A 441 -0.83 -12.17 21.27
CA GLU A 441 -0.55 -11.74 22.63
C GLU A 441 -0.05 -10.28 22.65
N ARG A 442 0.81 -9.93 21.70
CA ARG A 442 1.34 -8.58 21.48
C ARG A 442 0.20 -7.60 21.17
N LEU A 443 -0.71 -7.95 20.27
CA LEU A 443 -1.91 -7.14 19.98
C LEU A 443 -2.85 -7.01 21.19
N GLY A 444 -2.96 -8.06 22.01
CA GLY A 444 -3.68 -8.01 23.27
C GLY A 444 -3.05 -7.05 24.29
N LYS A 445 -1.71 -6.98 24.35
CA LYS A 445 -0.98 -6.03 25.20
C LYS A 445 -1.12 -4.59 24.69
N LEU A 446 -1.08 -4.39 23.38
CA LEU A 446 -1.32 -3.11 22.73
C LEU A 446 -2.70 -2.55 23.09
N ALA A 447 -3.75 -3.37 23.04
CA ALA A 447 -5.11 -3.00 23.44
C ALA A 447 -5.22 -2.53 24.91
N THR A 448 -4.31 -2.98 25.78
CA THR A 448 -4.26 -2.59 27.20
C THR A 448 -3.28 -1.43 27.48
N GLY A 449 -2.67 -0.82 26.44
CA GLY A 449 -1.66 0.24 26.60
C GLY A 449 -0.31 -0.24 27.15
N LYS A 450 -0.10 -1.55 27.30
CA LYS A 450 1.17 -2.11 27.83
C LYS A 450 2.33 -2.02 26.83
N ILE A 451 2.02 -1.90 25.55
CA ILE A 451 2.99 -1.66 24.48
C ILE A 451 2.67 -0.29 23.90
N ILE A 452 3.66 0.59 23.88
CA ILE A 452 3.49 2.00 23.50
C ILE A 452 3.85 2.21 22.02
N SER A 453 4.73 1.39 21.45
CA SER A 453 5.19 1.53 20.07
C SER A 453 5.26 0.21 19.32
N GLU A 454 4.98 0.28 18.02
CA GLU A 454 5.15 -0.81 17.07
C GLU A 454 5.93 -0.29 15.86
N ALA A 455 6.74 -1.14 15.22
CA ALA A 455 7.40 -0.78 13.99
C ALA A 455 6.37 -0.58 12.86
N LEU A 456 6.56 0.43 12.03
CA LEU A 456 5.64 0.75 10.93
C LEU A 456 5.46 -0.44 9.99
N ALA A 457 6.53 -1.18 9.69
CA ALA A 457 6.46 -2.38 8.85
C ALA A 457 5.52 -3.47 9.42
N ASP A 458 5.46 -3.65 10.74
CA ASP A 458 4.53 -4.61 11.37
C ASP A 458 3.08 -4.14 11.24
N LYS A 459 2.84 -2.83 11.39
CA LYS A 459 1.52 -2.21 11.22
C LYS A 459 1.03 -2.34 9.77
N THR A 460 1.88 -2.02 8.80
CA THR A 460 1.56 -2.10 7.36
C THR A 460 1.35 -3.54 6.91
N ALA A 461 2.19 -4.49 7.35
CA ALA A 461 1.99 -5.90 7.01
C ALA A 461 0.67 -6.45 7.56
N ARG A 462 0.25 -6.02 8.77
CA ARG A 462 -1.06 -6.34 9.34
C ARG A 462 -2.20 -5.76 8.50
N MET A 463 -2.09 -4.50 8.09
CA MET A 463 -3.12 -3.87 7.24
C MET A 463 -3.26 -4.57 5.88
N HIS A 464 -2.15 -5.00 5.26
CA HIS A 464 -2.22 -5.81 4.03
C HIS A 464 -2.97 -7.14 4.26
N ARG A 465 -2.77 -7.80 5.41
CA ARG A 465 -3.54 -9.01 5.76
C ARG A 465 -5.03 -8.73 5.93
N TYR A 466 -5.39 -7.58 6.50
CA TYR A 466 -6.79 -7.17 6.66
C TYR A 466 -7.47 -6.84 5.33
N ILE A 467 -6.76 -6.18 4.40
CA ILE A 467 -7.26 -6.01 3.03
C ILE A 467 -7.43 -7.39 2.35
N THR A 468 -6.43 -8.27 2.46
CA THR A 468 -6.52 -9.63 1.92
C THR A 468 -7.71 -10.40 2.51
N LEU A 469 -8.04 -10.15 3.78
CA LEU A 469 -9.18 -10.76 4.47
C LEU A 469 -10.49 -10.28 3.83
N LEU A 470 -10.63 -8.97 3.63
CA LEU A 470 -11.80 -8.39 2.98
C LEU A 470 -11.98 -8.95 1.56
N GLU A 471 -10.93 -8.94 0.74
CA GLU A 471 -10.95 -9.49 -0.62
C GLU A 471 -11.34 -10.97 -0.66
N ARG A 472 -10.86 -11.76 0.32
CA ARG A 472 -11.21 -13.17 0.43
C ARG A 472 -12.66 -13.37 0.86
N LEU A 473 -13.16 -12.60 1.81
CA LEU A 473 -14.55 -12.67 2.24
C LEU A 473 -15.50 -12.34 1.08
N MET A 474 -15.18 -11.33 0.27
CA MET A 474 -15.92 -11.04 -0.96
C MET A 474 -15.91 -12.24 -1.92
N ALA A 475 -14.75 -12.89 -2.10
CA ALA A 475 -14.61 -14.06 -2.99
C ALA A 475 -15.38 -15.30 -2.50
N LEU A 476 -15.77 -15.35 -1.22
CA LEU A 476 -16.53 -16.45 -0.62
C LEU A 476 -18.06 -16.26 -0.76
N VAL A 477 -18.54 -15.11 -1.24
CA VAL A 477 -19.98 -14.87 -1.41
C VAL A 477 -20.54 -15.77 -2.52
N PRO A 478 -21.50 -16.66 -2.22
CA PRO A 478 -21.99 -17.63 -3.18
C PRO A 478 -22.85 -17.00 -4.28
N GLY A 479 -22.78 -17.57 -5.48
CA GLY A 479 -23.75 -17.31 -6.56
C GLY A 479 -23.71 -15.93 -7.22
N ARG A 480 -22.73 -15.07 -6.90
CA ARG A 480 -22.61 -13.72 -7.48
C ARG A 480 -21.31 -13.53 -8.25
N ARG A 481 -21.34 -12.67 -9.28
CA ARG A 481 -20.13 -12.29 -10.01
C ARG A 481 -19.27 -11.35 -9.14
N PRO A 482 -17.94 -11.39 -9.26
CA PRO A 482 -17.05 -10.56 -8.43
C PRO A 482 -17.41 -9.07 -8.40
N ASN A 483 -17.74 -8.50 -9.56
CA ASN A 483 -18.10 -7.08 -9.67
C ASN A 483 -19.44 -6.76 -8.97
N ASP A 484 -20.41 -7.66 -9.06
CA ASP A 484 -21.72 -7.51 -8.43
C ASP A 484 -21.59 -7.59 -6.89
N VAL A 485 -20.70 -8.46 -6.40
CA VAL A 485 -20.36 -8.56 -4.97
C VAL A 485 -19.69 -7.28 -4.48
N LEU A 486 -18.66 -6.81 -5.18
CA LEU A 486 -17.93 -5.60 -4.82
C LEU A 486 -18.87 -4.37 -4.77
N ALA A 487 -19.71 -4.19 -5.78
CA ALA A 487 -20.68 -3.10 -5.82
C ALA A 487 -21.67 -3.16 -4.63
N ALA A 488 -22.23 -4.34 -4.35
CA ALA A 488 -23.17 -4.53 -3.24
C ALA A 488 -22.52 -4.24 -1.88
N ILE A 489 -21.27 -4.68 -1.67
CA ILE A 489 -20.54 -4.48 -0.43
C ILE A 489 -20.12 -3.01 -0.26
N ARG A 490 -19.70 -2.33 -1.32
CA ARG A 490 -19.43 -0.88 -1.28
C ARG A 490 -20.66 -0.10 -0.85
N GLU A 491 -21.82 -0.43 -1.41
CA GLU A 491 -23.07 0.22 -1.06
C GLU A 491 -23.50 -0.08 0.38
N ALA A 492 -23.38 -1.33 0.84
CA ALA A 492 -23.63 -1.69 2.22
C ALA A 492 -22.66 -0.98 3.20
N THR A 493 -21.39 -0.79 2.80
CA THR A 493 -20.38 -0.10 3.62
C THR A 493 -20.71 1.39 3.78
N LYS A 494 -21.25 2.05 2.74
CA LYS A 494 -21.70 3.45 2.86
C LYS A 494 -22.80 3.58 3.93
N LYS A 495 -23.83 2.73 3.86
CA LYS A 495 -24.94 2.71 4.82
C LYS A 495 -24.47 2.40 6.24
N GLU A 496 -23.54 1.46 6.38
CA GLU A 496 -22.93 1.13 7.67
C GLU A 496 -22.14 2.32 8.26
N LEU A 497 -21.46 3.12 7.43
CA LEU A 497 -20.73 4.31 7.89
C LEU A 497 -21.65 5.49 8.20
N GLU A 498 -22.74 5.67 7.46
CA GLU A 498 -23.79 6.65 7.80
C GLU A 498 -24.36 6.35 9.19
N ARG A 499 -24.74 5.10 9.43
CA ARG A 499 -25.23 4.65 10.74
C ARG A 499 -24.19 4.82 11.84
N SER A 500 -22.95 4.42 11.57
CA SER A 500 -21.84 4.59 12.52
C SER A 500 -21.61 6.07 12.86
N TYR A 501 -21.72 6.97 11.89
CA TYR A 501 -21.61 8.41 12.15
C TYR A 501 -22.76 8.93 13.03
N GLU A 502 -24.01 8.52 12.76
CA GLU A 502 -25.16 8.84 13.61
C GLU A 502 -24.96 8.36 15.05
N ASP A 503 -24.48 7.14 15.23
CA ASP A 503 -24.15 6.56 16.54
C ASP A 503 -23.04 7.35 17.25
N ALA A 504 -22.01 7.79 16.53
CA ALA A 504 -20.92 8.61 17.07
C ALA A 504 -21.40 9.98 17.56
N ILE A 505 -22.28 10.64 16.80
CA ILE A 505 -22.90 11.91 17.22
C ILE A 505 -23.77 11.68 18.46
N ALA A 506 -24.59 10.63 18.46
CA ALA A 506 -25.46 10.31 19.60
C ALA A 506 -24.64 10.08 20.87
N ALA A 507 -23.55 9.31 20.79
CA ALA A 507 -22.63 9.11 21.90
C ALA A 507 -22.05 10.43 22.41
N THR A 508 -21.55 11.28 21.50
CA THR A 508 -20.95 12.59 21.84
C THR A 508 -21.95 13.51 22.57
N ARG A 509 -23.22 13.51 22.15
CA ARG A 509 -24.28 14.31 22.80
C ARG A 509 -24.60 13.85 24.22
N VAL A 510 -24.52 12.55 24.50
CA VAL A 510 -24.71 12.01 25.84
C VAL A 510 -23.57 12.46 26.76
N PHE A 511 -22.32 12.36 26.31
CA PHE A 511 -21.16 12.77 27.11
C PHE A 511 -21.13 14.26 27.48
N ASN A 512 -21.49 15.14 26.54
CA ASN A 512 -21.51 16.58 26.78
C ASN A 512 -22.58 17.01 27.81
N ARG A 513 -23.58 16.18 28.10
CA ARG A 513 -24.62 16.48 29.11
C ARG A 513 -24.18 16.11 30.52
N ASP A 514 -23.44 15.03 30.67
CA ASP A 514 -23.13 14.45 31.98
C ASP A 514 -21.83 14.95 32.61
N SER A 515 -20.97 15.56 31.79
CA SER A 515 -19.64 16.00 32.22
C SER A 515 -19.33 17.35 31.58
N GLY A 516 -19.38 18.44 32.35
CA GLY A 516 -18.78 19.73 31.97
C GLY A 516 -17.25 19.68 31.88
N ILE A 517 -16.69 18.53 31.51
CA ILE A 517 -15.27 18.21 31.38
C ILE A 517 -15.06 17.85 29.91
N ASP A 518 -14.16 18.56 29.25
CA ASP A 518 -13.86 18.38 27.83
C ASP A 518 -13.54 16.92 27.49
N PHE A 519 -14.36 16.34 26.61
CA PHE A 519 -14.13 15.01 26.06
C PHE A 519 -12.88 15.04 25.19
N GLN A 520 -11.76 14.53 25.71
CA GLN A 520 -10.82 13.85 24.83
C GLN A 520 -11.50 12.54 24.42
N LEU A 521 -11.55 12.25 23.12
CA LEU A 521 -11.84 10.89 22.65
C LEU A 521 -11.03 9.91 23.53
N PRO A 522 -11.49 8.68 23.77
CA PRO A 522 -10.66 7.65 24.37
C PRO A 522 -9.54 7.29 23.38
N THR A 523 -8.64 8.24 23.13
CA THR A 523 -7.23 8.01 22.89
C THR A 523 -6.86 7.02 23.98
N PHE A 524 -6.30 5.89 23.57
CA PHE A 524 -5.66 4.97 24.49
C PHE A 524 -4.93 5.80 25.55
N PRO A 525 -4.99 5.46 26.84
CA PRO A 525 -4.21 6.17 27.82
C PRO A 525 -2.76 6.10 27.36
N VAL A 526 -2.28 7.15 26.70
CA VAL A 526 -0.88 7.39 26.44
C VAL A 526 -0.42 7.75 27.82
N ALA A 527 -0.03 6.73 28.59
CA ALA A 527 0.66 6.94 29.83
C ALA A 527 1.93 7.68 29.41
N VAL A 528 1.89 9.02 29.51
CA VAL A 528 3.07 9.88 29.45
C VAL A 528 3.84 9.56 30.73
N VAL A 529 4.51 8.40 30.73
CA VAL A 529 5.52 8.08 31.71
C VAL A 529 6.70 8.93 31.30
N ASN A 530 6.84 10.10 31.91
CA ASN A 530 8.05 10.91 31.88
C ASN A 530 9.22 10.05 32.40
N ARG A 531 9.86 9.28 31.51
CA ARG A 531 11.14 8.63 31.80
C ARG A 531 12.24 9.61 31.44
N LEU A 532 12.70 10.30 32.48
CA LEU A 532 14.06 10.83 32.55
C LEU A 532 15.03 9.73 32.08
N VAL A 533 15.73 10.04 30.99
CA VAL A 533 16.80 9.22 30.44
C VAL A 533 17.92 9.18 31.47
N SER A 534 18.02 8.08 32.22
CA SER A 534 19.20 7.75 32.99
C SER A 534 19.87 6.53 32.37
N GLY A 535 21.06 6.79 31.81
CA GLY A 535 22.26 6.01 32.10
C GLY A 535 22.29 4.54 31.71
N ARG A 536 23.09 4.27 30.66
CA ARG A 536 23.95 3.07 30.49
C ARG A 536 23.97 2.13 31.71
N SER A 537 23.47 0.91 31.55
CA SER A 537 23.98 -0.22 32.33
C SER A 537 24.20 -1.43 31.44
N THR A 538 25.42 -1.92 31.52
CA THR A 538 26.01 -3.03 30.83
C THR A 538 25.38 -4.37 31.22
N ARG A 539 25.10 -5.18 30.19
CA ARG A 539 25.43 -6.60 30.07
C ARG A 539 25.79 -7.32 31.40
N ARG A 540 24.86 -8.09 31.96
CA ARG A 540 25.18 -9.28 32.75
C ARG A 540 24.14 -10.38 32.53
N GLN A 541 24.51 -11.33 31.68
CA GLN A 541 23.92 -12.66 31.64
C GLN A 541 24.14 -13.33 33.01
N SER A 542 23.06 -13.63 33.73
CA SER A 542 23.11 -14.61 34.82
C SER A 542 22.61 -15.96 34.31
N LYS A 543 23.56 -16.89 34.16
CA LYS A 543 23.32 -18.33 34.25
C LYS A 543 22.97 -18.64 35.71
N ARG A 544 21.86 -19.33 35.96
CA ARG A 544 21.59 -19.99 37.24
C ARG A 544 20.67 -21.17 36.96
N SER A 545 21.23 -22.33 36.62
CA SER A 545 21.66 -23.40 37.53
C SER A 545 20.49 -24.09 38.21
N SER A 546 20.29 -25.31 37.75
CA SER A 546 19.54 -26.42 38.34
C SER A 546 19.84 -26.61 39.82
N SER A 547 18.80 -26.64 40.64
CA SER A 547 18.82 -27.22 41.98
C SER A 547 17.88 -28.42 41.99
N ALA A 548 18.49 -29.59 42.04
CA ALA A 548 17.84 -30.84 42.42
C ALA A 548 17.50 -30.79 43.91
N SER A 549 16.32 -31.29 44.27
CA SER A 549 15.97 -31.64 45.64
C SER A 549 15.26 -32.99 45.65
N SER A 550 15.76 -33.84 46.54
CA SER A 550 15.52 -35.26 46.79
C SER A 550 14.08 -35.61 47.22
N PRO A 551 13.71 -36.90 47.29
CA PRO A 551 12.34 -37.38 47.38
C PRO A 551 11.85 -37.51 48.82
N THR A 552 10.58 -37.19 49.05
CA THR A 552 9.81 -37.55 50.25
C THR A 552 8.76 -38.59 49.89
N PRO A 553 8.64 -39.71 50.62
CA PRO A 553 7.62 -40.73 50.37
C PRO A 553 6.35 -40.48 51.18
N GLY A 554 5.19 -40.76 50.56
CA GLY A 554 3.98 -41.17 51.27
C GLY A 554 2.83 -40.18 51.29
N THR A 555 1.91 -40.28 50.30
CA THR A 555 0.44 -40.18 50.48
C THR A 555 -0.27 -40.60 49.18
N PRO A 556 -1.50 -41.17 49.24
CA PRO A 556 -2.11 -42.00 48.19
C PRO A 556 -2.74 -41.21 47.02
N PRO A 557 -3.11 -41.89 45.91
CA PRO A 557 -3.60 -41.24 44.70
C PRO A 557 -5.07 -40.84 44.88
N ASN A 558 -5.38 -39.57 44.67
CA ASN A 558 -6.74 -39.14 44.40
C ASN A 558 -6.80 -38.73 42.93
N ASP A 559 -7.46 -39.59 42.15
CA ASP A 559 -7.86 -39.35 40.77
C ASP A 559 -8.90 -38.22 40.74
N GLU A 560 -8.46 -36.99 40.49
CA GLU A 560 -9.31 -35.97 39.92
C GLU A 560 -8.62 -35.35 38.71
N GLN A 561 -9.16 -35.70 37.55
CA GLN A 561 -8.88 -35.10 36.27
C GLN A 561 -9.14 -33.58 36.32
N VAL A 562 -8.11 -32.81 36.67
CA VAL A 562 -8.09 -31.38 36.38
C VAL A 562 -7.82 -31.23 34.88
N THR A 563 -8.91 -31.33 34.10
CA THR A 563 -8.96 -30.73 32.78
C THR A 563 -8.66 -29.26 32.96
N SER A 564 -7.46 -28.86 32.56
CA SER A 564 -7.02 -27.47 32.54
C SER A 564 -7.91 -26.67 31.60
N LEU A 565 -9.02 -26.17 32.13
CA LEU A 565 -9.89 -25.21 31.46
C LEU A 565 -9.04 -24.00 31.05
N PRO A 566 -9.05 -23.58 29.78
CA PRO A 566 -8.34 -22.37 29.39
C PRO A 566 -8.91 -21.19 30.19
N SER A 567 -8.04 -20.57 30.98
CA SER A 567 -8.29 -19.34 31.74
C SER A 567 -9.22 -18.39 30.98
N ARG A 568 -10.46 -18.24 31.48
CA ARG A 568 -11.35 -17.14 31.12
C ARG A 568 -10.69 -15.85 31.63
N ARG A 569 -9.79 -15.26 30.84
CA ARG A 569 -9.32 -13.88 31.08
C ARG A 569 -10.55 -12.98 31.05
N SER A 570 -11.03 -12.59 32.23
CA SER A 570 -12.14 -11.69 32.42
C SER A 570 -11.95 -10.42 31.59
N SER A 571 -12.97 -10.08 30.80
CA SER A 571 -13.06 -8.89 29.96
C SER A 571 -13.42 -7.62 30.74
N ALA A 572 -13.34 -7.63 32.07
CA ALA A 572 -13.75 -6.55 32.97
C ALA A 572 -13.01 -5.21 32.78
N MET A 573 -11.97 -5.14 31.93
CA MET A 573 -11.25 -3.89 31.64
C MET A 573 -11.93 -3.00 30.59
N PHE A 574 -12.93 -3.48 29.85
CA PHE A 574 -13.56 -2.72 28.77
C PHE A 574 -15.08 -2.63 28.98
N PRO A 575 -15.73 -1.55 28.51
CA PRO A 575 -17.19 -1.46 28.50
C PRO A 575 -17.83 -2.66 27.80
N PRO A 576 -19.04 -3.09 28.23
CA PRO A 576 -19.69 -4.28 27.69
C PRO A 576 -19.95 -4.19 26.17
N GLN A 577 -20.21 -2.98 25.67
CA GLN A 577 -20.33 -2.69 24.24
C GLN A 577 -19.04 -2.04 23.73
N ASN A 578 -18.32 -2.75 22.86
CA ASN A 578 -17.09 -2.26 22.24
C ASN A 578 -16.87 -2.93 20.87
N LEU A 579 -15.98 -2.38 20.05
CA LEU A 579 -15.72 -2.94 18.71
C LEU A 579 -15.06 -4.32 18.76
N GLY A 580 -14.35 -4.63 19.85
CA GLY A 580 -13.80 -5.96 20.10
C GLY A 580 -14.88 -7.04 20.31
N THR A 581 -16.01 -6.71 20.94
CA THR A 581 -17.13 -7.65 21.11
C THR A 581 -17.89 -7.84 19.79
N GLN A 582 -18.04 -6.79 18.97
CA GLN A 582 -18.57 -6.93 17.60
C GLN A 582 -17.70 -7.88 16.76
N ALA A 583 -16.38 -7.71 16.76
CA ALA A 583 -15.45 -8.62 16.07
C ALA A 583 -15.52 -10.06 16.61
N GLU A 584 -15.80 -10.24 17.90
CA GLU A 584 -16.00 -11.56 18.50
C GLU A 584 -17.30 -12.23 18.04
N THR A 585 -18.38 -11.48 17.85
CA THR A 585 -19.62 -11.99 17.25
C THR A 585 -19.36 -12.52 15.83
N LEU A 586 -18.59 -11.78 15.02
CA LEU A 586 -18.17 -12.22 13.68
C LEU A 586 -17.30 -13.49 13.71
N LEU A 587 -16.43 -13.61 14.72
CA LEU A 587 -15.64 -14.83 14.93
C LEU A 587 -16.51 -16.05 15.25
N LYS A 588 -17.69 -15.87 15.84
CA LYS A 588 -18.64 -16.94 16.16
C LYS A 588 -19.57 -17.27 15.00
N ALA A 589 -19.89 -16.31 14.13
CA ALA A 589 -20.78 -16.52 12.98
C ALA A 589 -20.18 -17.50 11.94
N GLU A 590 -20.97 -18.29 11.23
CA GLU A 590 -20.44 -19.25 10.25
C GLU A 590 -20.00 -18.58 8.93
N LEU A 591 -19.07 -19.19 8.19
CA LEU A 591 -18.69 -18.77 6.85
C LEU A 591 -19.51 -19.55 5.80
N PRO A 592 -19.87 -18.96 4.64
CA PRO A 592 -19.52 -17.62 4.18
C PRO A 592 -20.39 -16.52 4.81
N PHE A 593 -19.84 -15.31 4.93
CA PHE A 593 -20.57 -14.14 5.41
C PHE A 593 -21.47 -13.53 4.33
N ASP A 594 -22.56 -12.91 4.76
CA ASP A 594 -23.42 -12.11 3.89
C ASP A 594 -22.87 -10.69 3.66
N VAL A 595 -23.48 -9.96 2.72
CA VAL A 595 -23.03 -8.62 2.31
C VAL A 595 -22.99 -7.61 3.49
N PRO A 596 -24.04 -7.51 4.34
CA PRO A 596 -24.00 -6.65 5.53
C PRO A 596 -22.87 -7.00 6.50
N THR A 597 -22.66 -8.29 6.79
CA THR A 597 -21.60 -8.73 7.70
C THR A 597 -20.21 -8.35 7.16
N ILE A 598 -19.99 -8.47 5.84
CA ILE A 598 -18.72 -8.05 5.22
C ILE A 598 -18.55 -6.53 5.27
N ALA A 599 -19.63 -5.75 5.12
CA ALA A 599 -19.59 -4.30 5.30
C ALA A 599 -19.19 -3.90 6.73
N THR A 600 -19.71 -4.59 7.75
CA THR A 600 -19.26 -4.42 9.14
C THR A 600 -17.77 -4.76 9.29
N VAL A 601 -17.28 -5.84 8.68
CA VAL A 601 -15.84 -6.16 8.67
C VAL A 601 -15.03 -5.03 8.05
N ALA A 602 -15.48 -4.43 6.94
CA ALA A 602 -14.80 -3.31 6.30
C ALA A 602 -14.72 -2.08 7.23
N ARG A 603 -15.80 -1.75 7.95
CA ARG A 603 -15.79 -0.68 8.97
C ARG A 603 -14.79 -0.99 10.10
N LEU A 604 -14.76 -2.22 10.59
CA LEU A 604 -13.81 -2.64 11.62
C LEU A 604 -12.35 -2.56 11.14
N ILE A 605 -12.09 -2.85 9.87
CA ILE A 605 -10.77 -2.68 9.25
C ILE A 605 -10.39 -1.19 9.17
N LEU A 606 -11.33 -0.30 8.87
CA LEU A 606 -11.09 1.15 8.90
C LEU A 606 -10.72 1.64 10.31
N VAL A 607 -11.40 1.16 11.35
CA VAL A 607 -11.00 1.47 12.73
C VAL A 607 -9.60 0.91 13.00
N ALA A 608 -9.33 -0.34 12.62
CA ALA A 608 -8.01 -0.92 12.82
C ALA A 608 -6.89 -0.15 12.09
N TRP A 609 -7.20 0.44 10.94
CA TRP A 609 -6.30 1.29 10.18
C TRP A 609 -5.98 2.58 10.92
N THR A 610 -6.97 3.30 11.48
CA THR A 610 -6.71 4.53 12.24
C THR A 610 -5.88 4.28 13.50
N LEU A 611 -5.91 3.07 14.05
CA LEU A 611 -5.03 2.64 15.15
C LEU A 611 -3.60 2.29 14.71
N SER A 612 -3.42 1.98 13.42
CA SER A 612 -2.19 1.41 12.88
C SER A 612 -1.43 2.39 11.97
N VAL A 613 -2.07 3.46 11.52
CA VAL A 613 -1.47 4.49 10.68
C VAL A 613 -0.53 5.38 11.49
N GLN A 614 0.46 5.98 10.83
CA GLN A 614 1.35 6.96 11.44
C GLN A 614 1.01 8.37 10.97
N THR A 615 1.08 9.31 11.91
CA THR A 615 0.70 10.70 11.69
C THR A 615 1.79 11.48 10.96
N VAL A 616 1.39 12.28 9.98
CA VAL A 616 2.20 13.31 9.32
C VAL A 616 1.85 14.67 9.94
N ALA A 617 2.87 15.47 10.21
CA ALA A 617 2.77 16.82 10.73
C ALA A 617 3.26 17.82 9.68
N TRP A 618 2.46 18.86 9.43
CA TRP A 618 2.70 19.96 8.49
C TRP A 618 2.85 21.32 9.18
N GLU A 619 2.23 21.51 10.35
CA GLU A 619 2.23 22.78 11.08
C GLU A 619 3.01 22.68 12.38
N ASP A 620 3.72 23.73 12.79
CA ASP A 620 4.49 23.71 14.04
C ASP A 620 3.61 23.36 15.24
N GLY A 621 4.08 22.46 16.09
CA GLY A 621 3.30 21.93 17.23
C GLY A 621 2.47 20.68 16.92
N GLU A 622 2.25 20.32 15.66
CA GLU A 622 1.65 19.03 15.32
C GLU A 622 2.59 17.85 15.63
N GLU A 623 2.04 16.80 16.24
CA GLU A 623 2.72 15.54 16.50
C GLU A 623 2.71 14.66 15.23
N GLY A 624 3.89 14.30 14.73
CA GLY A 624 4.00 13.41 13.57
C GLY A 624 5.35 13.47 12.86
N ILE A 625 5.44 12.72 11.76
CA ILE A 625 6.57 12.79 10.83
C ILE A 625 6.47 14.11 10.06
N ARG A 626 7.58 14.86 9.99
CA ARG A 626 7.70 16.08 9.18
C ARG A 626 8.19 15.73 7.78
N LEU A 627 7.54 16.27 6.75
CA LEU A 627 7.95 16.09 5.34
C LEU A 627 8.66 17.33 4.77
N ASP A 628 8.63 18.46 5.47
CA ASP A 628 9.04 19.78 4.97
C ASP A 628 10.56 19.95 4.76
N GLY A 629 11.37 18.97 5.15
CA GLY A 629 12.83 19.04 4.98
C GLY A 629 13.32 18.73 3.56
N LEU A 630 12.46 18.18 2.69
CA LEU A 630 12.88 17.62 1.40
C LEU A 630 13.33 18.70 0.40
N GLU A 631 12.91 19.95 0.60
CA GLU A 631 13.35 21.10 -0.19
C GLU A 631 14.84 21.42 0.00
N SER A 632 15.44 20.98 1.12
CA SER A 632 16.87 21.17 1.39
C SER A 632 17.77 20.20 0.62
N LEU A 633 17.20 19.22 -0.09
CA LEU A 633 17.96 18.25 -0.85
C LEU A 633 18.60 18.88 -2.11
N PRO A 634 19.76 18.37 -2.56
CA PRO A 634 20.42 18.87 -3.77
C PRO A 634 19.52 18.77 -5.02
N THR A 635 19.66 19.74 -5.93
CA THR A 635 18.87 19.78 -7.18
C THR A 635 19.24 18.67 -8.16
N LYS A 636 20.48 18.16 -8.12
CA LYS A 636 20.96 17.06 -8.95
C LYS A 636 21.24 15.83 -8.10
N MET A 637 20.36 14.84 -8.20
CA MET A 637 20.54 13.55 -7.57
C MET A 637 20.52 12.42 -8.61
N ILE A 638 21.26 11.35 -8.35
CA ILE A 638 21.28 10.14 -9.18
C ILE A 638 20.88 8.94 -8.33
N MET A 639 19.88 8.20 -8.79
CA MET A 639 19.42 6.96 -8.18
C MET A 639 19.93 5.73 -8.96
N TYR A 640 20.31 4.69 -8.20
CA TYR A 640 20.95 3.45 -8.68
C TYR A 640 20.10 2.20 -8.43
#